data_AF-A0AA36HH74-F1
#
_entry.id   AF-A0AA36HH74-F1
#
_cell.length_a   1.000
_cell.length_b   1.000
_cell.length_c   1.000
_cell.angle_alpha   90.00
_cell.angle_beta   90.00
_cell.angle_gamma   90.00
#
_symmetry.space_group_name_H-M   'P 1'
#
loop_
_entity.id
_entity.type
_entity.pdbx_description
1 polymer ?
#
loop_
_entity_poly.entity_id
_entity_poly.type
_entity_poly.pdbx_seq_one_letter_code
_entity_poly.pdbx_strand_id
1 'polypeptide(L)'
;MPVRLLLVLGMLAAIVWQMGMVRPGRDTGCALLAAMLAIKSSELRSLRDARSLLGFALFSPFAAFLLDQGPLTTVLAALAGISALLALQRLAQDEGHAGRVPLYGQLRGVGRLLAIGLPLALACFWLFPRLATPLWGVPERAVGTPGLSDSMEPGQWLDLMADDTPALRVQFFGAVPEAAQRYWRGPVLTAFDGRRWMRDPASARRTPAVVEAGTQRWDYQIDYEPTDRRQLVALDLPGQAPAGSTLDADMSLSSDRALASLSRWRLQSAPPRRFDSTLSPYLRRAALQLPDGFNPRTATLARQWRHDAGNDDAAIVRRALQWITTDFSYTLETPQAGRDPVDEFLFGYKAGFCEHFSSAFVVLMRNAGIPARVVTGFAGGTRNRLGDYWIVRRMDAHAWAEVWLPQRGWVRVDPTAAVAPERILDTLDDRLQAGTDNPMQQRLLELGQMGDWLRRGWNDLVLSFDARRQQQLLKPFGLDELGPGQLAAGFVIAALLALAWMAWLLARGERERDPLLRAWHRLGRRYARLGLAREPHETARDWAHRASPDFRSLPMNTKFFLTAVATLALSACATAPKPLQGQFSLVSPRDSVATQQVGTPVRWGGRIIETKPGQGETCFQMISRPLNASGRPNTTSSDASDGRFIACRAGFYDPAVFEAGRDVTFIGKIDGYQNTRIGDYDYRLPKLSADVIYLWPEQRQVDVVPYPYGPWGPGPYGPY
;
A
#
# COMPACT_ATOMS: atom_id res chain seq x y z
N MET A 1 11.45 -20.72 -25.68
CA MET A 1 12.56 -20.68 -24.72
C MET A 1 13.50 -19.48 -24.87
N PRO A 2 13.91 -19.02 -26.07
CA PRO A 2 14.96 -18.00 -26.18
C PRO A 2 14.57 -16.62 -25.61
N VAL A 3 13.31 -16.19 -25.81
CA VAL A 3 12.83 -14.87 -25.33
C VAL A 3 12.86 -14.75 -23.80
N ARG A 4 12.53 -15.81 -23.05
CA ARG A 4 12.53 -15.77 -21.58
C ARG A 4 13.94 -15.70 -21.01
N LEU A 5 14.86 -16.47 -21.60
CA LEU A 5 16.27 -16.41 -21.23
C LEU A 5 16.85 -15.01 -21.52
N LEU A 6 16.49 -14.41 -22.65
CA LEU A 6 16.88 -13.04 -22.98
C LEU A 6 16.29 -12.01 -22.00
N LEU A 7 15.04 -12.16 -21.56
CA LEU A 7 14.44 -11.30 -20.54
C LEU A 7 15.14 -11.44 -19.18
N VAL A 8 15.48 -12.66 -18.76
CA VAL A 8 16.25 -12.90 -17.53
C VAL A 8 17.63 -12.24 -17.63
N LEU A 9 18.36 -12.50 -18.71
CA LEU A 9 19.69 -11.94 -18.92
C LEU A 9 19.66 -10.41 -19.03
N GLY A 10 18.67 -9.85 -19.73
CA GLY A 10 18.48 -8.41 -19.87
C GLY A 10 18.16 -7.73 -18.54
N MET A 11 17.30 -8.32 -17.72
CA MET A 11 16.94 -7.76 -16.42
C MET A 11 18.07 -7.90 -15.40
N LEU A 12 18.82 -9.02 -15.41
CA LEU A 12 20.04 -9.15 -14.61
C LEU A 12 21.10 -8.13 -15.04
N ALA A 13 21.30 -7.94 -16.33
CA ALA A 13 22.21 -6.93 -16.87
C ALA A 13 21.78 -5.51 -16.47
N ALA A 14 20.49 -5.20 -16.50
CA ALA A 14 19.96 -3.91 -16.06
C ALA A 14 20.18 -3.67 -14.56
N ILE A 15 19.90 -4.66 -13.71
CA ILE A 15 20.15 -4.56 -12.26
C ILE A 15 21.65 -4.36 -11.99
N VAL A 16 22.51 -5.13 -12.66
CA VAL A 16 23.96 -5.02 -12.54
C VAL A 16 24.47 -3.65 -13.01
N TRP A 17 23.95 -3.15 -14.13
CA TRP A 17 24.33 -1.85 -14.68
C TRP A 17 23.92 -0.70 -13.75
N GLN A 18 22.70 -0.76 -13.21
CA GLN A 18 22.16 0.32 -12.38
C GLN A 18 22.72 0.32 -10.95
N MET A 19 23.06 -0.84 -10.39
CA MET A 19 23.49 -0.95 -8.98
C MET A 19 25.00 -1.10 -8.81
N GLY A 20 25.75 -1.39 -9.88
CA GLY A 20 27.20 -1.61 -9.85
C GLY A 20 27.60 -2.94 -9.21
N MET A 21 28.52 -3.69 -9.84
CA MET A 21 28.95 -5.02 -9.36
C MET A 21 29.73 -5.02 -8.04
N VAL A 22 30.12 -3.85 -7.52
CA VAL A 22 31.23 -3.77 -6.55
C VAL A 22 30.80 -4.14 -5.12
N ARG A 23 29.51 -4.08 -4.76
CA ARG A 23 29.00 -4.48 -3.43
C ARG A 23 27.56 -5.01 -3.47
N PRO A 24 27.32 -6.34 -3.58
CA PRO A 24 25.97 -6.88 -3.44
C PRO A 24 25.42 -6.55 -2.05
N GLY A 25 24.33 -5.78 -2.01
CA GLY A 25 23.70 -5.30 -0.78
C GLY A 25 22.22 -5.70 -0.68
N ARG A 26 21.57 -5.22 0.38
CA ARG A 26 20.12 -5.41 0.62
C ARG A 26 19.28 -5.02 -0.60
N ASP A 27 19.56 -3.86 -1.17
CA ASP A 27 18.76 -3.29 -2.26
C ASP A 27 18.89 -4.13 -3.54
N THR A 28 20.08 -4.66 -3.83
CA THR A 28 20.31 -5.61 -4.93
C THR A 28 19.52 -6.90 -4.73
N GLY A 29 19.49 -7.43 -3.50
CA GLY A 29 18.70 -8.61 -3.15
C GLY A 29 17.18 -8.38 -3.32
N CYS A 30 16.68 -7.21 -2.90
CA CYS A 30 15.27 -6.84 -3.07
C CYS A 30 14.91 -6.66 -4.54
N ALA A 31 15.77 -5.99 -5.31
CA ALA A 31 15.59 -5.81 -6.75
C ALA A 31 15.55 -7.16 -7.48
N LEU A 32 16.47 -8.08 -7.16
CA LEU A 32 16.50 -9.43 -7.71
C LEU A 32 15.22 -10.21 -7.38
N LEU A 33 14.72 -10.11 -6.15
CA LEU A 33 13.49 -10.79 -5.73
C LEU A 33 12.26 -10.26 -6.49
N ALA A 34 12.14 -8.94 -6.65
CA ALA A 34 11.07 -8.32 -7.44
C ALA A 34 11.14 -8.76 -8.92
N ALA A 35 12.34 -8.75 -9.47
CA ALA A 35 12.67 -9.27 -10.80
C ALA A 35 12.21 -10.73 -10.98
N MET A 36 12.60 -11.61 -10.05
CA MET A 36 12.23 -13.02 -10.07
C MET A 36 10.72 -13.18 -10.01
N LEU A 37 10.02 -12.40 -9.19
CA LEU A 37 8.55 -12.43 -9.10
C LEU A 37 7.90 -12.06 -10.45
N ALA A 38 8.40 -11.00 -11.08
CA ALA A 38 7.90 -10.52 -12.37
C ALA A 38 8.10 -11.56 -13.47
N ILE A 39 9.30 -12.15 -13.57
CA ILE A 39 9.60 -13.17 -14.58
C ILE A 39 8.86 -14.46 -14.32
N LYS A 40 8.75 -14.89 -13.05
CA LYS A 40 8.11 -16.17 -12.71
C LYS A 40 6.64 -16.21 -13.15
N SER A 41 5.98 -15.05 -13.23
CA SER A 41 4.62 -14.95 -13.79
C SER A 41 4.55 -15.37 -15.27
N SER A 42 5.60 -15.15 -16.05
CA SER A 42 5.66 -15.60 -17.46
C SER A 42 5.76 -17.12 -17.61
N GLU A 43 6.08 -17.85 -16.54
CA GLU A 43 6.23 -19.31 -16.54
C GLU A 43 4.96 -20.07 -16.14
N LEU A 44 3.86 -19.37 -15.86
CA LEU A 44 2.60 -19.98 -15.43
C LEU A 44 2.01 -20.87 -16.54
N ARG A 45 2.14 -22.19 -16.38
CA ARG A 45 1.53 -23.19 -17.28
C ARG A 45 0.57 -24.13 -16.55
N SER A 46 0.79 -24.34 -15.25
CA SER A 46 -0.02 -25.21 -14.41
C SER A 46 -0.47 -24.53 -13.12
N LEU A 47 -1.49 -25.09 -12.47
CA LEU A 47 -1.91 -24.64 -11.13
C LEU A 47 -0.78 -24.79 -10.10
N ARG A 48 0.08 -25.80 -10.25
CA ARG A 48 1.29 -25.96 -9.42
C ARG A 48 2.26 -24.78 -9.55
N ASP A 49 2.44 -24.27 -10.76
CA ASP A 49 3.30 -23.11 -10.99
C ASP A 49 2.72 -21.87 -10.32
N ALA A 50 1.39 -21.70 -10.40
CA ALA A 50 0.67 -20.62 -9.73
C ALA A 50 0.81 -20.68 -8.19
N ARG A 51 0.74 -21.87 -7.58
CA ARG A 51 1.02 -22.03 -6.13
C ARG A 51 2.41 -21.56 -5.76
N SER A 52 3.40 -22.00 -6.53
CA SER A 52 4.80 -21.68 -6.27
C SER A 52 5.01 -20.17 -6.34
N LEU A 53 4.48 -19.53 -7.40
CA LEU A 53 4.53 -18.07 -7.55
C LEU A 53 3.86 -17.34 -6.38
N LEU A 54 2.66 -17.77 -5.96
CA LEU A 54 1.95 -17.16 -4.83
C LEU A 54 2.68 -17.37 -3.50
N GLY A 55 3.32 -18.53 -3.31
CA GLY A 55 4.21 -18.77 -2.18
C GLY A 55 5.39 -17.81 -2.13
N PHE A 56 6.06 -17.58 -3.28
CA PHE A 56 7.11 -16.55 -3.39
C PHE A 56 6.56 -15.14 -3.17
N ALA A 57 5.37 -14.84 -3.66
CA ALA A 57 4.73 -13.53 -3.48
C ALA A 57 4.42 -13.23 -2.01
N LEU A 58 4.08 -14.24 -1.19
CA LEU A 58 3.93 -14.09 0.26
C LEU A 58 5.24 -13.73 0.97
N PHE A 59 6.41 -14.02 0.37
CA PHE A 59 7.71 -13.63 0.90
C PHE A 59 8.12 -12.20 0.50
N SER A 60 7.58 -11.67 -0.61
CA SER A 60 7.90 -10.33 -1.12
C SER A 60 7.68 -9.18 -0.11
N PRO A 61 6.59 -9.18 0.70
CA PRO A 61 6.41 -8.21 1.79
C PRO A 61 7.61 -8.08 2.75
N PHE A 62 8.34 -9.17 3.03
CA PHE A 62 9.51 -9.12 3.90
C PHE A 62 10.63 -8.27 3.28
N ALA A 63 10.82 -8.35 1.97
CA ALA A 63 11.79 -7.51 1.25
C ALA A 63 11.39 -6.02 1.32
N ALA A 64 10.10 -5.71 1.21
CA ALA A 64 9.60 -4.35 1.38
C ALA A 64 9.90 -3.80 2.80
N PHE A 65 9.69 -4.61 3.85
CA PHE A 65 10.00 -4.22 5.23
C PHE A 65 11.50 -4.07 5.54
N LEU A 66 12.37 -4.65 4.71
CA LEU A 66 13.81 -4.40 4.82
C LEU A 66 14.17 -3.00 4.32
N LEU A 67 13.40 -2.44 3.37
CA LEU A 67 13.61 -1.12 2.77
C LEU A 67 12.92 -0.01 3.57
N ASP A 68 11.64 -0.19 3.87
CA ASP A 68 10.83 0.78 4.62
C ASP A 68 9.86 0.07 5.58
N GLN A 69 9.78 0.58 6.82
CA GLN A 69 8.88 0.07 7.86
C GLN A 69 7.75 1.05 8.17
N GLY A 70 7.51 2.00 7.27
CA GLY A 70 6.44 2.98 7.38
C GLY A 70 5.03 2.38 7.32
N PRO A 71 4.01 3.17 7.71
CA PRO A 71 2.62 2.73 7.71
C PRO A 71 2.11 2.41 6.29
N LEU A 72 2.51 3.17 5.27
CA LEU A 72 2.11 2.92 3.89
C LEU A 72 2.63 1.57 3.38
N THR A 73 3.92 1.30 3.57
CA THR A 73 4.54 0.03 3.21
C THR A 73 3.87 -1.14 3.94
N THR A 74 3.51 -0.95 5.21
CA THR A 74 2.75 -1.95 5.99
C THR A 74 1.37 -2.23 5.38
N VAL A 75 0.62 -1.20 4.99
CA VAL A 75 -0.70 -1.34 4.36
C VAL A 75 -0.57 -2.04 3.00
N LEU A 76 0.38 -1.62 2.17
CA LEU A 76 0.62 -2.23 0.85
C LEU A 76 1.06 -3.69 0.98
N ALA A 77 1.95 -4.00 1.93
CA ALA A 77 2.37 -5.35 2.26
C ALA A 77 1.19 -6.23 2.73
N ALA A 78 0.30 -5.68 3.58
CA ALA A 78 -0.90 -6.37 4.03
C ALA A 78 -1.87 -6.64 2.86
N LEU A 79 -2.10 -5.65 2.00
CA LEU A 79 -2.94 -5.81 0.80
C LEU A 79 -2.35 -6.85 -0.17
N ALA A 80 -1.05 -6.84 -0.39
CA ALA A 80 -0.34 -7.83 -1.20
C ALA A 80 -0.48 -9.24 -0.60
N GLY A 81 -0.27 -9.38 0.71
CA GLY A 81 -0.43 -10.64 1.44
C GLY A 81 -1.87 -11.17 1.37
N ILE A 82 -2.86 -10.31 1.63
CA ILE A 82 -4.29 -10.67 1.53
C ILE A 82 -4.63 -11.09 0.10
N SER A 83 -4.13 -10.38 -0.91
CA SER A 83 -4.36 -10.71 -2.32
C SER A 83 -3.77 -12.07 -2.69
N ALA A 84 -2.55 -12.37 -2.21
CA ALA A 84 -1.93 -13.68 -2.41
C ALA A 84 -2.70 -14.81 -1.70
N LEU A 85 -3.21 -14.57 -0.49
CA LEU A 85 -4.05 -15.52 0.25
C LEU A 85 -5.40 -15.77 -0.44
N LEU A 86 -6.04 -14.72 -0.97
CA LEU A 86 -7.27 -14.83 -1.75
C LEU A 86 -7.05 -15.64 -3.03
N ALA A 87 -5.93 -15.40 -3.74
CA ALA A 87 -5.55 -16.15 -4.92
C ALA A 87 -5.26 -17.62 -4.59
N LEU A 88 -4.57 -17.91 -3.48
CA LEU A 88 -4.33 -19.29 -3.02
C LEU A 88 -5.64 -20.00 -2.68
N GLN A 89 -6.58 -19.31 -2.03
CA GLN A 89 -7.90 -19.87 -1.73
C GLN A 89 -8.69 -20.19 -3.01
N ARG A 90 -8.63 -19.32 -4.01
CA ARG A 90 -9.25 -19.56 -5.33
C ARG A 90 -8.64 -20.76 -6.03
N LEU A 91 -7.31 -20.84 -6.04
CA LEU A 91 -6.60 -21.96 -6.66
C LEU A 91 -6.94 -23.30 -5.98
N ALA A 92 -7.09 -23.31 -4.66
CA ALA A 92 -7.53 -24.49 -3.92
C ALA A 92 -8.98 -24.90 -4.24
N GLN A 93 -9.87 -23.93 -4.51
CA GLN A 93 -11.26 -24.20 -4.92
C GLN A 93 -11.33 -24.81 -6.32
N ASP A 94 -10.55 -24.27 -7.26
CA ASP A 94 -10.50 -24.75 -8.64
C ASP A 94 -9.98 -26.20 -8.70
N GLU A 95 -8.95 -26.54 -7.93
CA GLU A 95 -8.48 -27.93 -7.83
C GLU A 95 -9.48 -28.88 -7.16
N GLY A 96 -10.20 -28.38 -6.15
CA GLY A 96 -11.26 -29.12 -5.49
C GLY A 96 -12.53 -29.26 -6.32
N HIS A 97 -12.56 -28.72 -7.55
CA HIS A 97 -13.75 -28.64 -8.42
C HIS A 97 -14.98 -28.07 -7.70
N ALA A 98 -14.74 -27.20 -6.71
CA ALA A 98 -15.79 -26.61 -5.89
C ALA A 98 -16.47 -25.46 -6.65
N GLY A 99 -17.78 -25.27 -6.42
CA GLY A 99 -18.51 -24.15 -6.99
C GLY A 99 -17.89 -22.80 -6.62
N ARG A 100 -17.93 -21.84 -7.54
CA ARG A 100 -17.35 -20.50 -7.33
C ARG A 100 -17.97 -19.83 -6.10
N VAL A 101 -17.15 -19.59 -5.08
CA VAL A 101 -17.56 -18.81 -3.90
C VAL A 101 -17.57 -17.32 -4.30
N PRO A 102 -18.54 -16.51 -3.85
CA PRO A 102 -18.50 -15.05 -4.03
C PRO A 102 -17.35 -14.41 -3.26
N LEU A 103 -16.91 -13.22 -3.66
CA LEU A 103 -15.76 -12.52 -3.06
C LEU A 103 -15.92 -12.32 -1.54
N TYR A 104 -17.11 -11.94 -1.09
CA TYR A 104 -17.41 -11.79 0.34
C TYR A 104 -17.17 -13.10 1.13
N GLY A 105 -17.51 -14.25 0.53
CA GLY A 105 -17.26 -15.56 1.12
C GLY A 105 -15.77 -15.89 1.21
N GLN A 106 -14.96 -15.50 0.22
CA GLN A 106 -13.50 -15.61 0.29
C GLN A 106 -12.90 -14.71 1.36
N LEU A 107 -13.28 -13.42 1.37
CA LEU A 107 -12.79 -12.47 2.37
C LEU A 107 -13.10 -12.94 3.79
N ARG A 108 -14.29 -13.49 4.02
CA ARG A 108 -14.64 -14.12 5.31
C ARG A 108 -13.79 -15.35 5.61
N GLY A 109 -13.48 -16.17 4.61
CA GLY A 109 -12.62 -17.35 4.74
C GLY A 109 -11.18 -16.98 5.12
N VAL A 110 -10.54 -16.10 4.34
CA VAL A 110 -9.20 -15.57 4.62
C VAL A 110 -9.17 -14.84 5.96
N GLY A 111 -10.15 -13.99 6.23
CA GLY A 111 -10.27 -13.28 7.50
C GLY A 111 -10.36 -14.22 8.71
N ARG A 112 -11.06 -15.35 8.58
CA ARG A 112 -11.10 -16.38 9.63
C ARG A 112 -9.73 -17.04 9.84
N LEU A 113 -8.99 -17.34 8.77
CA LEU A 113 -7.64 -17.91 8.88
C LEU A 113 -6.66 -16.91 9.52
N LEU A 114 -6.74 -15.64 9.15
CA LEU A 114 -5.96 -14.57 9.77
C LEU A 114 -6.31 -14.42 11.27
N ALA A 115 -7.60 -14.46 11.62
CA ALA A 115 -8.03 -14.41 13.02
C ALA A 115 -7.54 -15.61 13.85
N ILE A 116 -7.43 -16.79 13.24
CA ILE A 116 -6.85 -17.98 13.89
C ILE A 116 -5.35 -17.79 14.16
N GLY A 117 -4.62 -17.16 13.24
CA GLY A 117 -3.18 -16.88 13.41
C GLY A 117 -2.86 -15.66 14.30
N LEU A 118 -3.85 -14.78 14.55
CA LEU A 118 -3.66 -13.53 15.29
C LEU A 118 -3.09 -13.73 16.72
N PRO A 119 -3.54 -14.70 17.54
CA PRO A 119 -2.96 -14.91 18.87
C PRO A 119 -1.47 -15.21 18.85
N LEU A 120 -1.01 -16.02 17.88
CA LEU A 120 0.40 -16.32 17.71
C LEU A 120 1.18 -15.08 17.27
N ALA A 121 0.63 -14.29 16.33
CA ALA A 121 1.25 -13.03 15.91
C ALA A 121 1.39 -12.03 17.07
N LEU A 122 0.36 -11.89 17.92
CA LEU A 122 0.38 -11.04 19.11
C LEU A 122 1.39 -11.53 20.16
N ALA A 123 1.48 -12.85 20.38
CA ALA A 123 2.50 -13.43 21.25
C ALA A 123 3.92 -13.11 20.73
N CYS A 124 4.16 -13.26 19.41
CA CYS A 124 5.41 -12.87 18.77
C CYS A 124 5.70 -11.36 18.87
N PHE A 125 4.69 -10.50 18.78
CA PHE A 125 4.92 -9.05 18.82
C PHE A 125 5.21 -8.56 20.25
N TRP A 126 4.42 -9.01 21.24
CA TRP A 126 4.46 -8.49 22.61
C TRP A 126 5.37 -9.26 23.57
N LEU A 127 5.57 -10.57 23.40
CA LEU A 127 6.31 -11.39 24.36
C LEU A 127 7.69 -11.80 23.86
N PHE A 128 7.94 -11.72 22.54
CA PHE A 128 9.25 -12.07 22.00
C PHE A 128 10.35 -11.21 22.65
N PRO A 129 11.42 -11.83 23.18
CA PRO A 129 12.44 -11.12 23.93
C PRO A 129 13.21 -10.15 23.02
N ARG A 130 13.10 -8.85 23.32
CA ARG A 130 13.82 -7.79 22.60
C ARG A 130 15.24 -7.69 23.16
N LEU A 131 16.21 -8.19 22.41
CA LEU A 131 17.62 -8.13 22.81
C LEU A 131 18.22 -6.78 22.44
N ALA A 132 18.87 -6.13 23.41
CA ALA A 132 19.50 -4.82 23.21
C ALA A 132 20.75 -4.88 22.30
N THR A 133 21.30 -6.07 22.10
CA THR A 133 22.41 -6.36 21.19
C THR A 133 21.96 -7.40 20.16
N PRO A 134 22.25 -7.22 18.87
CA PRO A 134 22.02 -8.25 17.87
C PRO A 134 22.75 -9.53 18.28
N LEU A 135 22.06 -10.68 18.31
CA LEU A 135 22.70 -11.99 18.55
C LEU A 135 23.63 -12.41 17.41
N TRP A 136 23.49 -11.78 16.26
CA TRP A 136 24.21 -12.08 15.03
C TRP A 136 24.61 -10.75 14.41
N GLY A 137 25.89 -10.63 14.03
CA GLY A 137 26.50 -9.43 13.43
C GLY A 137 26.00 -9.14 12.01
N VAL A 138 24.70 -8.91 11.87
CA VAL A 138 24.13 -8.35 10.65
C VAL A 138 24.56 -6.88 10.60
N PRO A 139 25.21 -6.40 9.53
CA PRO A 139 25.60 -5.00 9.42
C PRO A 139 24.38 -4.11 9.67
N GLU A 140 24.60 -3.07 10.47
CA GLU A 140 23.57 -2.12 10.91
C GLU A 140 22.70 -1.68 9.73
N ARG A 141 21.38 -1.70 9.93
CA ARG A 141 20.34 -1.60 8.89
C ARG A 141 20.30 -0.25 8.12
N ALA A 142 21.21 0.68 8.41
CA ALA A 142 21.35 1.94 7.68
C ALA A 142 22.70 2.00 6.96
N VAL A 143 22.77 1.34 5.82
CA VAL A 143 23.65 1.78 4.75
C VAL A 143 22.71 2.23 3.64
N GLY A 144 22.46 3.54 3.51
CA GLY A 144 21.61 4.00 2.41
C GLY A 144 21.28 5.49 2.34
N THR A 145 21.18 6.20 3.46
CA THR A 145 20.79 7.63 3.45
C THR A 145 21.93 8.50 3.96
N PRO A 146 22.66 9.21 3.07
CA PRO A 146 23.79 10.06 3.46
C PRO A 146 23.39 11.11 4.50
N GLY A 147 24.03 11.11 5.66
CA GLY A 147 23.88 12.18 6.67
C GLY A 147 24.71 13.42 6.39
N LEU A 148 24.67 14.40 7.30
CA LEU A 148 25.66 15.48 7.33
C LEU A 148 27.06 14.87 7.49
N SER A 149 27.99 15.26 6.61
CA SER A 149 29.36 14.75 6.57
C SER A 149 30.32 15.61 7.39
N ASP A 150 31.43 15.03 7.84
CA ASP A 150 32.59 15.75 8.43
C ASP A 150 33.39 16.56 7.40
N SER A 151 32.86 16.68 6.18
CA SER A 151 33.40 17.49 5.12
C SER A 151 32.32 18.08 4.23
N MET A 152 32.66 19.18 3.56
CA MET A 152 31.82 19.86 2.59
C MET A 152 32.68 20.23 1.37
N GLU A 153 32.21 19.85 0.19
CA GLU A 153 32.81 20.17 -1.11
C GLU A 153 31.74 20.77 -2.02
N PRO A 154 32.07 21.74 -2.88
CA PRO A 154 31.10 22.36 -3.77
C PRO A 154 30.30 21.32 -4.57
N GLY A 155 28.98 21.34 -4.39
CA GLY A 155 28.04 20.50 -5.17
C GLY A 155 27.73 19.13 -4.55
N GLN A 156 28.42 18.73 -3.47
CA GLN A 156 28.16 17.44 -2.80
C GLN A 156 26.78 17.38 -2.14
N TRP A 157 26.21 18.52 -1.76
CA TRP A 157 24.94 18.60 -1.04
C TRP A 157 23.70 18.76 -1.92
N LEU A 158 23.83 18.82 -3.25
CA LEU A 158 22.68 19.02 -4.14
C LEU A 158 21.61 17.93 -3.95
N ASP A 159 22.03 16.66 -3.86
CA ASP A 159 21.10 15.54 -3.61
C ASP A 159 20.42 15.64 -2.24
N LEU A 160 21.15 16.09 -1.21
CA LEU A 160 20.61 16.30 0.13
C LEU A 160 19.59 17.45 0.14
N MET A 161 19.88 18.53 -0.60
CA MET A 161 19.03 19.72 -0.69
C MET A 161 17.80 19.52 -1.58
N ALA A 162 17.84 18.56 -2.52
CA ALA A 162 16.72 18.18 -3.37
C ALA A 162 15.76 17.18 -2.70
N ASP A 163 16.15 16.59 -1.57
CA ASP A 163 15.40 15.54 -0.86
C ASP A 163 14.41 16.16 0.15
N ASP A 164 13.11 16.01 -0.08
CA ASP A 164 12.05 16.56 0.77
C ASP A 164 11.71 15.67 1.98
N THR A 165 12.39 14.54 2.16
CA THR A 165 12.08 13.61 3.25
C THR A 165 12.51 14.17 4.61
N PRO A 166 11.79 13.83 5.71
CA PRO A 166 12.18 14.25 7.05
C PRO A 166 13.59 13.79 7.42
N ALA A 167 14.40 14.70 7.96
CA ALA A 167 15.68 14.37 8.60
C ALA A 167 15.50 14.17 10.11
N LEU A 168 14.66 15.02 10.72
CA LEU A 168 14.37 14.98 12.14
C LEU A 168 13.01 15.60 12.48
N ARG A 169 12.45 15.18 13.62
CA ARG A 169 11.24 15.77 14.20
C ARG A 169 11.54 16.30 15.60
N VAL A 170 11.08 17.50 15.90
CA VAL A 170 11.39 18.19 17.16
C VAL A 170 10.12 18.56 17.90
N GLN A 171 10.04 18.17 19.16
CA GLN A 171 8.98 18.57 20.07
C GLN A 171 9.57 19.43 21.19
N PHE A 172 9.12 20.68 21.29
CA PHE A 172 9.53 21.59 22.36
C PHE A 172 8.66 21.41 23.61
N PHE A 173 9.28 21.53 24.78
CA PHE A 173 8.62 21.55 26.08
C PHE A 173 8.73 22.96 26.67
N GLY A 174 7.74 23.82 26.38
CA GLY A 174 7.70 25.20 26.82
C GLY A 174 7.84 26.18 25.66
N ALA A 175 8.65 27.23 25.83
CA ALA A 175 8.83 28.27 24.82
C ALA A 175 9.47 27.70 23.55
N VAL A 176 8.94 28.11 22.40
CA VAL A 176 9.44 27.71 21.08
C VAL A 176 10.38 28.82 20.56
N PRO A 177 11.57 28.49 20.02
CA PRO A 177 12.46 29.47 19.40
C PRO A 177 11.83 30.09 18.15
N GLU A 178 12.08 31.39 17.95
CA GLU A 178 11.69 32.11 16.74
C GLU A 178 12.35 31.51 15.48
N ALA A 179 11.82 31.81 14.29
CA ALA A 179 12.35 31.26 13.03
C ALA A 179 13.85 31.54 12.84
N ALA A 180 14.27 32.78 13.10
CA ALA A 180 15.67 33.19 13.05
C ALA A 180 16.60 32.47 14.05
N GLN A 181 16.04 31.78 15.05
CA GLN A 181 16.78 31.06 16.07
C GLN A 181 16.85 29.55 15.80
N ARG A 182 16.05 29.01 14.88
CA ARG A 182 15.98 27.58 14.56
C ARG A 182 17.13 27.15 13.64
N TYR A 183 18.36 27.26 14.15
CA TYR A 183 19.55 26.69 13.55
C TYR A 183 19.91 25.40 14.27
N TRP A 184 19.93 24.30 13.53
CA TRP A 184 20.22 22.96 14.02
C TRP A 184 21.69 22.64 13.72
N ARG A 185 22.57 23.03 14.64
CA ARG A 185 24.02 22.84 14.57
C ARG A 185 24.41 21.38 14.46
N GLY A 186 25.18 21.05 13.44
CA GLY A 186 25.86 19.76 13.26
C GLY A 186 27.39 19.92 13.33
N PRO A 187 28.16 19.30 12.41
CA PRO A 187 29.62 19.41 12.39
C PRO A 187 30.13 20.83 12.17
N VAL A 188 31.31 21.10 12.71
CA VAL A 188 32.04 22.34 12.48
C VAL A 188 33.29 22.06 11.64
N LEU A 189 33.36 22.71 10.47
CA LEU A 189 34.43 22.52 9.51
C LEU A 189 35.42 23.68 9.63
N THR A 190 36.61 23.38 10.14
CA THR A 190 37.66 24.38 10.40
C THR A 190 38.85 24.22 9.46
N ALA A 191 39.18 23.02 9.00
CA ALA A 191 40.28 22.81 8.05
C ALA A 191 39.78 23.09 6.61
N PHE A 192 40.62 23.76 5.80
CA PHE A 192 40.33 24.05 4.40
C PHE A 192 41.58 23.82 3.55
N ASP A 193 41.45 23.03 2.49
CA ASP A 193 42.56 22.67 1.59
C ASP A 193 42.58 23.47 0.27
N GLY A 194 41.64 24.40 0.10
CA GLY A 194 41.48 25.22 -1.11
C GLY A 194 40.20 24.92 -1.86
N ARG A 195 39.62 23.72 -1.65
CA ARG A 195 38.35 23.30 -2.25
C ARG A 195 37.40 22.66 -1.24
N ARG A 196 37.93 21.80 -0.36
CA ARG A 196 37.18 21.02 0.63
C ARG A 196 37.33 21.62 2.02
N TRP A 197 36.20 21.74 2.70
CA TRP A 197 36.12 22.01 4.13
C TRP A 197 36.07 20.69 4.91
N MET A 198 36.80 20.59 6.01
CA MET A 198 36.90 19.39 6.84
C MET A 198 36.86 19.74 8.33
N ARG A 199 36.34 18.82 9.12
CA ARG A 199 36.40 18.90 10.59
C ARG A 199 37.84 18.84 11.08
N ASP A 200 38.14 19.59 12.14
CA ASP A 200 39.43 19.50 12.82
C ASP A 200 39.50 18.19 13.64
N PRO A 201 40.41 17.24 13.33
CA PRO A 201 40.54 15.99 14.09
C PRO A 201 40.91 16.19 15.56
N ALA A 202 41.48 17.34 15.93
CA ALA A 202 41.78 17.66 17.32
C ALA A 202 40.54 18.10 18.11
N SER A 203 39.41 18.41 17.46
CA SER A 203 38.18 18.87 18.12
C SER A 203 37.62 17.82 19.09
N ALA A 204 37.57 16.55 18.66
CA ALA A 204 37.03 15.43 19.45
C ALA A 204 37.87 15.04 20.68
N ARG A 205 39.13 15.48 20.75
CA ARG A 205 40.06 15.14 21.85
C ARG A 205 40.18 16.24 22.89
N ARG A 206 39.47 17.36 22.72
CA ARG A 206 39.59 18.55 23.55
C ARG A 206 38.31 18.77 24.36
N THR A 207 38.44 19.49 25.47
CA THR A 207 37.29 19.85 26.29
C THR A 207 36.33 20.77 25.52
N PRO A 208 35.01 20.61 25.72
CA PRO A 208 34.00 21.52 25.19
C PRO A 208 34.34 22.99 25.47
N ALA A 209 34.07 23.85 24.50
CA ALA A 209 34.24 25.29 24.67
C ALA A 209 33.37 25.84 25.82
N VAL A 210 33.87 26.87 26.49
CA VAL A 210 33.13 27.53 27.58
C VAL A 210 32.04 28.42 26.99
N VAL A 211 30.78 28.15 27.33
CA VAL A 211 29.61 28.93 26.90
C VAL A 211 28.92 29.54 28.11
N GLU A 212 28.85 30.87 28.15
CA GLU A 212 27.99 31.59 29.08
C GLU A 212 26.58 31.67 28.49
N ALA A 213 25.69 30.79 28.93
CA ALA A 213 24.32 30.73 28.42
C ALA A 213 23.49 31.98 28.77
N GLY A 214 22.58 32.34 27.85
CA GLY A 214 21.50 33.29 28.09
C GLY A 214 20.50 32.82 29.15
N THR A 215 19.54 33.68 29.46
CA THR A 215 18.44 33.37 30.40
C THR A 215 17.40 32.46 29.76
N GLN A 216 17.16 32.61 28.46
CA GLN A 216 16.28 31.74 27.69
C GLN A 216 16.88 30.34 27.60
N ARG A 217 16.06 29.32 27.88
CA ARG A 217 16.41 27.92 27.68
C ARG A 217 15.30 27.22 26.90
N TRP A 218 15.69 26.32 26.03
CA TRP A 218 14.78 25.46 25.28
C TRP A 218 15.05 24.02 25.66
N ASP A 219 14.04 23.36 26.22
CA ASP A 219 14.02 21.92 26.46
C ASP A 219 13.18 21.29 25.35
N TYR A 220 13.74 20.28 24.69
CA TYR A 220 13.09 19.66 23.55
C TYR A 220 13.55 18.22 23.35
N GLN A 221 12.72 17.47 22.64
CA GLN A 221 13.02 16.13 22.18
C GLN A 221 13.22 16.15 20.66
N ILE A 222 14.30 15.52 20.18
CA ILE A 222 14.55 15.28 18.77
C ILE A 222 14.46 13.79 18.47
N ASP A 223 13.66 13.46 17.46
CA ASP A 223 13.62 12.14 16.83
C ASP A 223 14.43 12.22 15.52
N TYR A 224 15.59 11.56 15.46
CA TYR A 224 16.43 11.51 14.25
C TYR A 224 16.03 10.33 13.38
N GLU A 225 15.82 10.59 12.09
CA GLU A 225 15.64 9.53 11.10
C GLU A 225 16.97 8.77 10.87
N PRO A 226 16.91 7.49 10.43
CA PRO A 226 18.11 6.69 10.25
C PRO A 226 19.12 7.30 9.28
N THR A 227 20.41 7.26 9.61
CA THR A 227 21.52 7.72 8.76
C THR A 227 22.74 6.81 8.91
N ASP A 228 23.62 6.82 7.90
CA ASP A 228 24.92 6.10 7.90
C ASP A 228 25.96 6.72 8.85
N ARG A 229 25.64 7.84 9.52
CA ARG A 229 26.54 8.60 10.38
C ARG A 229 26.17 8.50 11.86
N ARG A 230 27.11 9.00 12.69
CA ARG A 230 26.96 9.14 14.14
C ARG A 230 26.67 10.57 14.57
N GLN A 231 26.74 11.52 13.64
CA GLN A 231 26.62 12.92 13.95
C GLN A 231 25.19 13.26 14.36
N LEU A 232 25.05 13.91 15.51
CA LEU A 232 23.79 14.48 15.97
C LEU A 232 23.77 15.96 15.61
N VAL A 233 22.57 16.49 15.37
CA VAL A 233 22.34 17.94 15.27
C VAL A 233 21.51 18.43 16.45
N ALA A 234 21.78 19.63 16.95
CA ALA A 234 21.05 20.21 18.08
C ALA A 234 20.74 21.68 17.82
N LEU A 235 19.73 22.22 18.49
CA LEU A 235 19.46 23.65 18.43
C LEU A 235 20.67 24.42 18.95
N ASP A 236 21.13 25.40 18.19
CA ASP A 236 22.35 26.15 18.47
C ASP A 236 22.14 27.13 19.66
N LEU A 237 22.84 27.02 20.81
CA LEU A 237 23.92 26.09 21.16
C LEU A 237 23.46 25.03 22.21
N PRO A 238 23.90 23.77 22.08
CA PRO A 238 23.59 22.73 23.06
C PRO A 238 24.33 22.99 24.38
N GLY A 239 23.65 22.77 25.51
CA GLY A 239 24.23 22.98 26.84
C GLY A 239 25.09 21.81 27.34
N GLN A 240 24.64 20.57 27.13
CA GLN A 240 25.30 19.35 27.61
C GLN A 240 25.06 18.20 26.62
N ALA A 241 25.96 17.22 26.61
CA ALA A 241 25.77 15.97 25.85
C ALA A 241 24.73 15.08 26.55
N PRO A 242 23.68 14.61 25.86
CA PRO A 242 22.82 13.56 26.40
C PRO A 242 23.58 12.22 26.57
N ALA A 243 23.08 11.34 27.44
CA ALA A 243 23.73 10.05 27.71
C ALA A 243 23.85 9.18 26.45
N GLY A 244 25.03 8.60 26.19
CA GLY A 244 25.32 7.85 24.97
C GLY A 244 25.79 8.72 23.79
N SER A 245 26.16 9.96 24.07
CA SER A 245 26.74 10.89 23.09
C SER A 245 27.90 11.69 23.69
N THR A 246 28.72 12.24 22.82
CA THR A 246 29.83 13.13 23.14
C THR A 246 29.57 14.52 22.58
N LEU A 247 30.03 15.55 23.33
CA LEU A 247 30.07 16.93 22.89
C LEU A 247 31.54 17.32 22.71
N ASP A 248 31.90 17.79 21.53
CA ASP A 248 33.27 18.14 21.17
C ASP A 248 33.60 19.60 21.51
N ALA A 249 34.87 19.97 21.39
CA ALA A 249 35.37 21.33 21.65
C ALA A 249 34.68 22.42 20.79
N ASP A 250 34.21 22.07 19.60
CA ASP A 250 33.50 22.97 18.69
C ASP A 250 31.98 22.98 18.89
N MET A 251 31.48 22.36 19.97
CA MET A 251 30.06 22.19 20.29
C MET A 251 29.29 21.28 19.33
N SER A 252 29.98 20.45 18.54
CA SER A 252 29.35 19.38 17.73
C SER A 252 29.00 18.18 18.60
N LEU A 253 27.82 17.58 18.39
CA LEU A 253 27.39 16.37 19.09
C LEU A 253 27.56 15.13 18.21
N SER A 254 28.02 14.02 18.80
CA SER A 254 28.06 12.72 18.12
C SER A 254 27.60 11.59 19.04
N SER A 255 26.86 10.64 18.50
CA SER A 255 26.41 9.43 19.19
C SER A 255 27.52 8.38 19.26
N ASP A 256 27.59 7.63 20.36
CA ASP A 256 28.55 6.54 20.53
C ASP A 256 28.31 5.39 19.53
N ARG A 257 27.06 5.25 19.06
CA ARG A 257 26.60 4.24 18.10
C ARG A 257 26.11 4.88 16.80
N ALA A 258 26.15 4.14 15.70
CA ALA A 258 25.56 4.60 14.45
C ALA A 258 24.05 4.87 14.62
N LEU A 259 23.55 5.91 13.96
CA LEU A 259 22.15 6.27 13.97
C LEU A 259 21.36 5.42 12.95
N ALA A 260 21.54 4.10 13.02
CA ALA A 260 21.03 3.18 12.00
C ALA A 260 19.55 2.83 12.12
N SER A 261 18.89 3.35 13.16
CA SER A 261 17.46 3.24 13.42
C SER A 261 16.97 4.58 13.95
N LEU A 262 15.66 4.80 13.88
CA LEU A 262 15.02 5.95 14.50
C LEU A 262 15.47 6.04 15.97
N SER A 263 16.02 7.18 16.36
CA SER A 263 16.54 7.41 17.71
C SER A 263 15.98 8.69 18.29
N ARG A 264 15.74 8.68 19.61
CA ARG A 264 15.06 9.75 20.34
C ARG A 264 15.94 10.27 21.44
N TRP A 265 16.14 11.58 21.47
CA TRP A 265 17.04 12.25 22.40
C TRP A 265 16.36 13.47 22.99
N ARG A 266 16.54 13.69 24.29
CA ARG A 266 16.12 14.93 24.95
C ARG A 266 17.35 15.81 25.14
N LEU A 267 17.26 17.06 24.72
CA LEU A 267 18.35 18.01 24.78
C LEU A 267 17.88 19.35 25.37
N GLN A 268 18.85 20.13 25.82
CA GLN A 268 18.63 21.50 26.25
C GLN A 268 19.62 22.41 25.54
N SER A 269 19.10 23.51 24.99
CA SER A 269 19.89 24.54 24.32
C SER A 269 19.57 25.92 24.86
N ALA A 270 20.53 26.83 24.69
CA ALA A 270 20.37 28.23 25.07
C ALA A 270 21.18 29.11 24.11
N PRO A 271 20.70 30.33 23.80
CA PRO A 271 21.50 31.27 23.04
C PRO A 271 22.71 31.71 23.88
N PRO A 272 23.91 31.86 23.30
CA PRO A 272 25.08 32.31 24.05
C PRO A 272 25.02 33.80 24.37
N ARG A 273 25.39 34.19 25.59
CA ARG A 273 25.83 35.56 25.91
C ARG A 273 27.30 35.76 25.56
N ARG A 274 28.13 34.75 25.83
CA ARG A 274 29.53 34.64 25.38
C ARG A 274 29.82 33.19 25.00
N PHE A 275 30.58 32.99 23.94
CA PHE A 275 30.94 31.67 23.45
C PHE A 275 32.44 31.60 23.15
N ASP A 276 33.22 30.99 24.04
CA ASP A 276 34.68 30.88 23.89
C ASP A 276 35.36 32.24 23.72
N SER A 277 35.15 33.15 24.67
CA SER A 277 35.67 34.53 24.63
C SER A 277 37.20 34.62 24.62
N THR A 278 37.92 33.51 24.80
CA THR A 278 39.38 33.45 24.79
C THR A 278 39.85 32.25 23.96
N LEU A 279 40.18 32.51 22.70
CA LEU A 279 40.73 31.48 21.81
C LEU A 279 42.12 31.02 22.25
N SER A 280 42.30 29.70 22.37
CA SER A 280 43.64 29.12 22.46
C SER A 280 44.49 29.46 21.22
N PRO A 281 45.82 29.58 21.34
CA PRO A 281 46.70 29.82 20.19
C PRO A 281 46.54 28.80 19.07
N TYR A 282 46.26 27.54 19.43
CA TYR A 282 45.98 26.48 18.47
C TYR A 282 44.71 26.76 17.67
N LEU A 283 43.58 27.02 18.34
CA LEU A 283 42.31 27.32 17.68
C LEU A 283 42.40 28.57 16.81
N ARG A 284 43.08 29.61 17.29
CA ARG A 284 43.32 30.82 16.50
C ARG A 284 44.07 30.51 15.21
N ARG A 285 45.14 29.70 15.26
CA ARG A 285 45.87 29.28 14.06
C ARG A 285 45.01 28.44 13.12
N ALA A 286 44.31 27.43 13.65
CA ALA A 286 43.44 26.57 12.85
C ALA A 286 42.31 27.36 12.15
N ALA A 287 41.70 28.31 12.86
CA ALA A 287 40.63 29.15 12.35
C ALA A 287 41.10 30.31 11.46
N LEU A 288 42.42 30.50 11.30
CA LEU A 288 43.02 31.47 10.36
C LEU A 288 43.73 30.77 9.18
N GLN A 289 43.94 29.46 9.27
CA GLN A 289 44.67 28.70 8.26
C GLN A 289 43.94 28.75 6.91
N LEU A 290 44.70 29.06 5.86
CA LEU A 290 44.31 28.91 4.46
C LEU A 290 45.53 28.35 3.70
N PRO A 291 45.32 27.60 2.61
CA PRO A 291 46.40 27.14 1.76
C PRO A 291 46.99 28.29 0.93
N ASP A 292 48.30 28.24 0.68
CA ASP A 292 48.98 29.22 -0.15
C ASP A 292 48.60 29.05 -1.64
N GLY A 293 48.52 30.16 -2.38
CA GLY A 293 48.34 30.14 -3.83
C GLY A 293 46.93 29.89 -4.34
N PHE A 294 45.92 29.93 -3.45
CA PHE A 294 44.50 29.84 -3.77
C PHE A 294 43.77 31.17 -3.50
N ASN A 295 42.78 31.49 -4.35
CA ASN A 295 41.89 32.64 -4.25
C ASN A 295 42.62 34.00 -4.05
N PRO A 296 43.60 34.35 -4.93
CA PRO A 296 44.46 35.52 -4.76
C PRO A 296 43.69 36.86 -4.78
N ARG A 297 42.57 36.96 -5.51
CA ARG A 297 41.76 38.17 -5.56
C ARG A 297 41.05 38.39 -4.23
N THR A 298 40.47 37.34 -3.67
CA THR A 298 39.84 37.35 -2.34
C THR A 298 40.86 37.73 -1.27
N ALA A 299 42.06 37.16 -1.30
CA ALA A 299 43.12 37.48 -0.35
C ALA A 299 43.54 38.96 -0.42
N THR A 300 43.64 39.51 -1.64
CA THR A 300 43.99 40.92 -1.85
C THR A 300 42.89 41.86 -1.34
N LEU A 301 41.62 41.57 -1.67
CA LEU A 301 40.46 42.32 -1.18
C LEU A 301 40.39 42.32 0.35
N ALA A 302 40.56 41.16 0.98
CA ALA A 302 40.50 41.01 2.42
C ALA A 302 41.60 41.80 3.14
N ARG A 303 42.83 41.78 2.61
CA ARG A 303 43.95 42.59 3.16
C ARG A 303 43.68 44.09 3.02
N GLN A 304 43.11 44.52 1.91
CA GLN A 304 42.68 45.92 1.74
C GLN A 304 41.62 46.29 2.78
N TRP A 305 40.59 45.47 2.97
CA TRP A 305 39.55 45.75 3.96
C TRP A 305 40.08 45.78 5.39
N ARG A 306 41.06 44.92 5.71
CA ARG A 306 41.76 44.98 7.00
C ARG A 306 42.54 46.29 7.15
N HIS A 307 43.25 46.72 6.10
CA HIS A 307 43.98 47.98 6.12
C HIS A 307 43.02 49.17 6.36
N ASP A 308 41.89 49.21 5.64
CA ASP A 308 40.88 50.26 5.76
C ASP A 308 40.20 50.29 7.15
N ALA A 309 39.87 49.12 7.70
CA ALA A 309 39.07 49.00 8.94
C ALA A 309 39.92 48.96 10.22
N GLY A 310 41.24 48.80 10.12
CA GLY A 310 42.12 48.65 11.27
C GLY A 310 41.74 47.45 12.14
N ASN A 311 41.50 47.68 13.44
CA ASN A 311 41.15 46.63 14.41
C ASN A 311 39.64 46.37 14.56
N ASP A 312 38.77 47.03 13.75
CA ASP A 312 37.31 46.78 13.82
C ASP A 312 36.91 45.57 12.97
N ASP A 313 37.05 44.38 13.55
CA ASP A 313 36.61 43.12 12.94
C ASP A 313 35.12 43.14 12.56
N ALA A 314 34.29 43.82 13.37
CA ALA A 314 32.86 43.87 13.14
C ALA A 314 32.50 44.75 11.92
N ALA A 315 33.29 45.79 11.63
CA ALA A 315 33.13 46.58 10.41
C ALA A 315 33.37 45.74 9.15
N ILE A 316 34.39 44.89 9.15
CA ILE A 316 34.70 43.99 8.01
C ILE A 316 33.55 43.00 7.80
N VAL A 317 33.04 42.40 8.88
CA VAL A 317 31.88 41.49 8.83
C VAL A 317 30.63 42.19 8.27
N ARG A 318 30.30 43.40 8.77
CA ARG A 318 29.14 44.18 8.27
C ARG A 318 29.30 44.54 6.78
N ARG A 319 30.50 44.96 6.37
CA ARG A 319 30.83 45.29 4.97
C ARG A 319 30.65 44.08 4.06
N ALA A 320 31.12 42.90 4.49
CA ALA A 320 30.95 41.65 3.75
C ALA A 320 29.47 41.29 3.56
N LEU A 321 28.67 41.33 4.63
CA LEU A 321 27.24 41.01 4.57
C LEU A 321 26.47 41.99 3.68
N GLN A 322 26.77 43.29 3.79
CA GLN A 322 26.15 44.30 2.94
C GLN A 322 26.49 44.09 1.46
N TRP A 323 27.74 43.78 1.14
CA TRP A 323 28.16 43.46 -0.22
C TRP A 323 27.43 42.24 -0.77
N ILE A 324 27.38 41.15 0.01
CA ILE A 324 26.67 39.92 -0.34
C ILE A 324 25.18 40.19 -0.60
N THR A 325 24.52 40.95 0.27
CA THR A 325 23.09 41.31 0.14
C THR A 325 22.78 42.09 -1.14
N THR A 326 23.72 42.93 -1.59
CA THR A 326 23.48 43.87 -2.71
C THR A 326 23.79 43.24 -4.07
N ASP A 327 24.84 42.42 -4.15
CA ASP A 327 25.46 42.02 -5.42
C ASP A 327 25.19 40.55 -5.81
N PHE A 328 24.64 39.74 -4.91
CA PHE A 328 24.57 38.28 -5.08
C PHE A 328 23.14 37.77 -5.14
N SER A 329 22.97 36.61 -5.76
CA SER A 329 21.69 35.92 -5.85
C SER A 329 21.78 34.47 -5.37
N TYR A 330 20.67 33.93 -4.89
CA TYR A 330 20.59 32.54 -4.46
C TYR A 330 20.11 31.62 -5.59
N THR A 331 20.84 30.55 -5.88
CA THR A 331 20.46 29.51 -6.85
C THR A 331 21.11 28.17 -6.52
N LEU A 332 20.40 27.06 -6.81
CA LEU A 332 20.94 25.70 -6.75
C LEU A 332 21.64 25.30 -8.06
N GLU A 333 21.41 26.05 -9.15
CA GLU A 333 22.05 25.82 -10.44
C GLU A 333 23.38 26.59 -10.50
N THR A 334 24.46 25.94 -10.08
CA THR A 334 25.80 26.54 -10.05
C THR A 334 26.75 25.86 -11.03
N PRO A 335 27.66 26.62 -11.68
CA PRO A 335 28.71 26.04 -12.50
C PRO A 335 29.65 25.16 -11.67
N GLN A 336 30.36 24.23 -12.32
CA GLN A 336 31.37 23.43 -11.63
C GLN A 336 32.52 24.32 -11.14
N ALA A 337 32.92 24.12 -9.89
CA ALA A 337 34.01 24.86 -9.26
C ALA A 337 35.36 24.55 -9.92
N GLY A 338 36.06 25.60 -10.38
CA GLY A 338 37.42 25.52 -10.89
C GLY A 338 38.49 25.46 -9.78
N ARG A 339 39.68 26.01 -10.06
CA ARG A 339 40.82 25.96 -9.13
C ARG A 339 40.66 26.92 -7.97
N ASP A 340 40.07 28.09 -8.23
CA ASP A 340 39.95 29.20 -7.28
C ASP A 340 38.45 29.49 -7.03
N PRO A 341 37.74 28.53 -6.38
CA PRO A 341 36.26 28.54 -6.33
C PRO A 341 35.67 29.77 -5.64
N VAL A 342 36.39 30.35 -4.68
CA VAL A 342 35.94 31.55 -3.96
C VAL A 342 36.10 32.79 -4.82
N ASP A 343 37.19 32.90 -5.59
CA ASP A 343 37.36 34.01 -6.53
C ASP A 343 36.33 33.95 -7.67
N GLU A 344 36.08 32.74 -8.20
CA GLU A 344 35.08 32.52 -9.23
C GLU A 344 33.66 32.89 -8.75
N PHE A 345 33.32 32.55 -7.51
CA PHE A 345 32.05 32.93 -6.88
C PHE A 345 31.94 34.43 -6.63
N LEU A 346 32.90 35.02 -5.91
CA LEU A 346 32.81 36.42 -5.44
C LEU A 346 32.90 37.44 -6.57
N PHE A 347 33.61 37.10 -7.66
CA PHE A 347 33.90 38.06 -8.72
C PHE A 347 33.45 37.63 -10.12
N GLY A 348 33.12 36.36 -10.32
CA GLY A 348 32.65 35.82 -11.59
C GLY A 348 31.13 35.79 -11.62
N TYR A 349 30.54 34.71 -11.13
CA TYR A 349 29.10 34.43 -11.33
C TYR A 349 28.18 34.99 -10.24
N LYS A 350 28.67 35.25 -9.01
CA LYS A 350 27.92 35.88 -7.90
C LYS A 350 26.54 35.27 -7.59
N ALA A 351 26.36 33.99 -7.92
CA ALA A 351 25.10 33.28 -7.77
C ALA A 351 25.38 31.87 -7.22
N GLY A 352 24.82 31.52 -6.07
CA GLY A 352 25.10 30.21 -5.48
C GLY A 352 24.16 29.86 -4.33
N PHE A 353 24.53 28.83 -3.57
CA PHE A 353 23.77 28.39 -2.41
C PHE A 353 24.64 28.37 -1.14
N CYS A 354 24.09 27.90 -0.02
CA CYS A 354 24.66 28.05 1.32
C CYS A 354 26.14 27.64 1.45
N GLU A 355 26.59 26.59 0.76
CA GLU A 355 28.01 26.19 0.72
C GLU A 355 28.92 27.29 0.15
N HIS A 356 28.50 27.93 -0.96
CA HIS A 356 29.27 28.96 -1.65
C HIS A 356 29.40 30.20 -0.77
N PHE A 357 28.27 30.66 -0.22
CA PHE A 357 28.22 31.84 0.64
C PHE A 357 29.03 31.67 1.92
N SER A 358 28.82 30.57 2.66
CA SER A 358 29.54 30.29 3.91
C SER A 358 31.04 30.08 3.68
N SER A 359 31.43 29.31 2.66
CA SER A 359 32.83 29.08 2.29
C SER A 359 33.53 30.40 1.92
N ALA A 360 32.96 31.16 0.99
CA ALA A 360 33.55 32.40 0.52
C ALA A 360 33.67 33.45 1.63
N PHE A 361 32.64 33.57 2.47
CA PHE A 361 32.67 34.46 3.62
C PHE A 361 33.77 34.07 4.61
N VAL A 362 33.91 32.79 4.96
CA VAL A 362 34.96 32.34 5.89
C VAL A 362 36.36 32.55 5.29
N VAL A 363 36.57 32.26 4.01
CA VAL A 363 37.87 32.52 3.34
C VAL A 363 38.20 34.01 3.34
N LEU A 364 37.22 34.87 3.10
CA LEU A 364 37.39 36.34 3.16
C LEU A 364 37.77 36.79 4.57
N MET A 365 37.05 36.32 5.60
CA MET A 365 37.32 36.67 7.01
C MET A 365 38.72 36.20 7.45
N ARG A 366 39.12 34.97 7.08
CA ARG A 366 40.45 34.43 7.41
C ARG A 366 41.57 35.23 6.78
N ASN A 367 41.45 35.60 5.50
CA ASN A 367 42.42 36.48 4.83
C ASN A 367 42.47 37.88 5.44
N ALA A 368 41.36 38.34 6.05
CA ALA A 368 41.32 39.59 6.80
C ALA A 368 41.85 39.44 8.24
N GLY A 369 42.37 38.27 8.64
CA GLY A 369 42.89 38.03 9.99
C GLY A 369 41.82 37.82 11.07
N ILE A 370 40.56 37.58 10.68
CA ILE A 370 39.45 37.25 11.58
C ILE A 370 39.33 35.73 11.67
N PRO A 371 39.51 35.09 12.85
CA PRO A 371 39.32 33.66 12.99
C PRO A 371 37.88 33.29 12.64
N ALA A 372 37.71 32.38 11.67
CA ALA A 372 36.40 32.02 11.15
C ALA A 372 36.32 30.53 10.82
N ARG A 373 35.13 29.94 10.83
CA ARG A 373 34.89 28.52 10.50
C ARG A 373 33.49 28.32 9.90
N VAL A 374 33.32 27.24 9.16
CA VAL A 374 32.03 26.85 8.60
C VAL A 374 31.32 25.91 9.58
N VAL A 375 30.02 26.05 9.73
CA VAL A 375 29.16 25.14 10.49
C VAL A 375 28.12 24.57 9.56
N THR A 376 27.96 23.26 9.59
CA THR A 376 26.99 22.51 8.79
C THR A 376 25.86 22.01 9.67
N GLY A 377 24.65 21.95 9.15
CA GLY A 377 23.46 21.65 9.94
C GLY A 377 22.18 21.71 9.14
N PHE A 378 21.10 22.10 9.81
CA PHE A 378 19.83 22.45 9.17
C PHE A 378 19.37 23.83 9.66
N ALA A 379 18.54 24.52 8.90
CA ALA A 379 17.93 25.78 9.33
C ALA A 379 16.41 25.76 9.09
N GLY A 380 15.65 26.34 10.03
CA GLY A 380 14.20 26.44 9.94
C GLY A 380 13.47 25.21 10.49
N GLY A 381 12.59 24.65 9.67
CA GLY A 381 11.65 23.58 10.05
C GLY A 381 10.19 24.04 9.99
N THR A 382 9.32 23.13 9.54
CA THR A 382 7.88 23.35 9.33
C THR A 382 7.08 22.78 10.49
N ARG A 383 6.01 23.46 10.92
CA ARG A 383 5.22 23.02 12.07
C ARG A 383 4.11 22.08 11.60
N ASN A 384 4.11 20.85 12.08
CA ASN A 384 2.95 19.97 11.96
C ASN A 384 1.90 20.36 13.01
N ARG A 385 0.80 20.95 12.56
CA ARG A 385 -0.26 21.47 13.45
C ARG A 385 -1.09 20.37 14.10
N LEU A 386 -1.16 19.18 13.51
CA LEU A 386 -1.95 18.05 14.03
C LEU A 386 -1.34 17.43 15.29
N GLY A 387 -0.01 17.38 15.37
CA GLY A 387 0.71 16.80 16.51
C GLY A 387 1.52 17.78 17.35
N ASP A 388 1.49 19.07 17.00
CA ASP A 388 2.27 20.16 17.59
C ASP A 388 3.78 19.86 17.75
N TYR A 389 4.42 19.60 16.62
CA TYR A 389 5.87 19.38 16.54
C TYR A 389 6.42 19.97 15.23
N TRP A 390 7.74 20.10 15.15
CA TRP A 390 8.45 20.63 13.98
C TRP A 390 9.08 19.50 13.18
N ILE A 391 8.97 19.59 11.86
CA ILE A 391 9.61 18.70 10.91
C ILE A 391 10.72 19.49 10.24
N VAL A 392 11.95 18.98 10.33
CA VAL A 392 13.09 19.50 9.58
C VAL A 392 13.43 18.46 8.54
N ARG A 393 13.44 18.88 7.28
CA ARG A 393 13.63 18.01 6.12
C ARG A 393 15.09 18.00 5.71
N ARG A 394 15.45 17.02 4.89
CA ARG A 394 16.79 16.93 4.31
C ARG A 394 17.10 18.15 3.44
N MET A 395 16.11 18.63 2.70
CA MET A 395 16.19 19.87 1.94
C MET A 395 16.52 21.10 2.80
N ASP A 396 16.25 21.09 4.12
CA ASP A 396 16.58 22.19 5.03
C ASP A 396 18.05 22.19 5.45
N ALA A 397 18.87 21.30 4.86
CA ALA A 397 20.31 21.28 5.06
C ALA A 397 20.91 22.64 4.74
N HIS A 398 21.72 23.14 5.66
CA HIS A 398 22.23 24.50 5.61
C HIS A 398 23.66 24.58 6.14
N ALA A 399 24.41 25.54 5.59
CA ALA A 399 25.76 25.86 6.02
C ALA A 399 25.87 27.36 6.30
N TRP A 400 26.45 27.71 7.45
CA TRP A 400 26.67 29.10 7.86
C TRP A 400 28.10 29.28 8.39
N ALA A 401 28.44 30.52 8.74
CA ALA A 401 29.76 30.87 9.25
C ALA A 401 29.71 31.19 10.75
N GLU A 402 30.81 30.96 11.44
CA GLU A 402 31.09 31.55 12.73
C GLU A 402 32.36 32.36 12.65
N VAL A 403 32.33 33.57 13.20
CA VAL A 403 33.50 34.45 13.34
C VAL A 403 33.78 34.68 14.80
N TRP A 404 35.05 34.65 15.18
CA TRP A 404 35.44 34.99 16.53
C TRP A 404 35.69 36.49 16.63
N LEU A 405 35.03 37.13 17.59
CA LEU A 405 35.17 38.55 17.85
C LEU A 405 35.65 38.77 19.28
N PRO A 406 36.60 39.70 19.52
CA PRO A 406 37.08 40.01 20.86
C PRO A 406 35.92 40.24 21.84
N GLN A 407 36.06 39.72 23.07
CA GLN A 407 35.09 39.82 24.18
C GLN A 407 33.75 39.09 24.00
N ARG A 408 33.26 38.91 22.76
CA ARG A 408 32.02 38.15 22.47
C ARG A 408 32.28 36.67 22.27
N GLY A 409 33.44 36.33 21.70
CA GLY A 409 33.78 34.99 21.29
C GLY A 409 33.24 34.65 19.90
N TRP A 410 32.92 33.38 19.65
CA TRP A 410 32.30 32.94 18.41
C TRP A 410 30.89 33.50 18.26
N VAL A 411 30.64 34.12 17.11
CA VAL A 411 29.36 34.70 16.73
C VAL A 411 28.90 34.05 15.43
N ARG A 412 27.68 33.53 15.44
CA ARG A 412 27.01 32.99 14.25
C ARG A 412 26.74 34.12 13.24
N VAL A 413 27.16 33.90 12.00
CA VAL A 413 26.94 34.79 10.85
C VAL A 413 26.46 33.94 9.68
N ASP A 414 25.31 34.30 9.12
CA ASP A 414 24.75 33.60 7.96
C ASP A 414 24.69 34.54 6.75
N PRO A 415 25.64 34.42 5.81
CA PRO A 415 25.64 35.26 4.62
C PRO A 415 24.51 34.90 3.65
N THR A 416 23.94 33.68 3.71
CA THR A 416 22.82 33.29 2.88
C THR A 416 21.51 33.90 3.36
N ALA A 417 21.31 33.97 4.68
CA ALA A 417 20.16 34.67 5.26
C ALA A 417 20.10 36.15 4.85
N ALA A 418 21.22 36.74 4.45
CA ALA A 418 21.29 38.12 3.97
C ALA A 418 20.75 38.27 2.52
N VAL A 419 20.89 37.25 1.68
CA VAL A 419 20.47 37.27 0.26
C VAL A 419 19.08 36.68 0.05
N ALA A 420 18.75 35.62 0.77
CA ALA A 420 17.48 34.90 0.68
C ALA A 420 16.89 34.71 2.08
N PRO A 421 16.52 35.80 2.78
CA PRO A 421 15.98 35.74 4.14
C PRO A 421 14.75 34.83 4.21
N GLU A 422 13.94 34.80 3.15
CA GLU A 422 12.78 33.92 3.03
C GLU A 422 13.16 32.46 3.25
N ARG A 423 14.36 31.98 2.86
CA ARG A 423 14.74 30.55 2.97
C ARG A 423 14.94 30.09 4.40
N ILE A 424 15.27 31.03 5.28
CA ILE A 424 15.60 30.81 6.68
C ILE A 424 14.44 31.23 7.58
N LEU A 425 13.81 32.37 7.25
CA LEU A 425 12.79 33.02 8.08
C LEU A 425 11.38 32.57 7.74
N ASP A 426 11.07 32.35 6.46
CA ASP A 426 9.73 31.89 6.07
C ASP A 426 9.68 30.36 6.14
N THR A 427 8.74 29.83 6.90
CA THR A 427 8.44 28.40 6.79
C THR A 427 7.74 28.13 5.46
N LEU A 428 7.87 26.91 4.92
CA LEU A 428 7.14 26.50 3.71
C LEU A 428 5.63 26.76 3.87
N ASP A 429 5.11 26.62 5.10
CA ASP A 429 3.73 26.95 5.47
C ASP A 429 3.43 28.46 5.35
N ASP A 430 4.34 29.35 5.76
CA ASP A 430 4.15 30.81 5.66
C ASP A 430 4.08 31.25 4.19
N ARG A 431 4.94 30.69 3.33
CA ARG A 431 4.95 30.99 1.88
C ARG A 431 3.73 30.45 1.16
N LEU A 432 3.31 29.22 1.50
CA LEU A 432 2.15 28.60 0.88
C LEU A 432 0.85 29.25 1.38
N GLN A 433 0.75 29.63 2.66
CA GLN A 433 -0.44 30.34 3.18
C GLN A 433 -0.52 31.79 2.73
N ALA A 434 0.61 32.49 2.56
CA ALA A 434 0.62 33.87 2.07
C ALA A 434 0.34 34.00 0.56
N GLY A 435 0.48 32.92 -0.22
CA GLY A 435 0.39 32.96 -1.67
C GLY A 435 -0.61 32.01 -2.34
N THR A 436 -1.36 31.17 -1.59
CA THR A 436 -2.25 30.17 -2.22
C THR A 436 -3.72 30.31 -1.81
N ASP A 437 -4.47 31.03 -2.64
CA ASP A 437 -5.95 30.96 -2.70
C ASP A 437 -6.44 29.66 -3.36
N ASN A 438 -5.54 28.73 -3.70
CA ASN A 438 -5.89 27.47 -4.37
C ASN A 438 -6.22 26.35 -3.35
N PRO A 439 -7.50 25.96 -3.22
CA PRO A 439 -7.93 24.96 -2.23
C PRO A 439 -7.35 23.55 -2.48
N MET A 440 -6.95 23.22 -3.71
CA MET A 440 -6.34 21.92 -4.01
C MET A 440 -4.94 21.81 -3.40
N GLN A 441 -4.17 22.90 -3.42
CA GLN A 441 -2.81 22.93 -2.88
C GLN A 441 -2.84 22.90 -1.34
N GLN A 442 -3.78 23.61 -0.72
CA GLN A 442 -4.00 23.54 0.73
C GLN A 442 -4.35 22.12 1.18
N ARG A 443 -5.26 21.42 0.48
CA ARG A 443 -5.58 20.02 0.79
C ARG A 443 -4.38 19.09 0.66
N LEU A 444 -3.51 19.29 -0.33
CA LEU A 444 -2.31 18.47 -0.49
C LEU A 444 -1.35 18.65 0.69
N LEU A 445 -1.20 19.87 1.19
CA LEU A 445 -0.39 20.17 2.38
C LEU A 445 -0.98 19.53 3.64
N GLU A 446 -2.29 19.65 3.84
CA GLU A 446 -2.99 19.01 4.96
C GLU A 446 -2.83 17.48 4.92
N LEU A 447 -2.95 16.87 3.74
CA LEU A 447 -2.69 15.44 3.56
C LEU A 447 -1.25 15.06 3.88
N GLY A 448 -0.28 15.92 3.50
CA GLY A 448 1.12 15.76 3.86
C GLY A 448 1.36 15.81 5.38
N GLN A 449 0.76 16.79 6.07
CA GLN A 449 0.84 16.90 7.53
C GLN A 449 0.17 15.70 8.23
N MET A 450 -0.98 15.24 7.74
CA MET A 450 -1.67 14.05 8.24
C MET A 450 -0.82 12.79 8.03
N GLY A 451 -0.22 12.64 6.85
CA GLY A 451 0.67 11.53 6.53
C GLY A 451 1.88 11.46 7.47
N ASP A 452 2.54 12.60 7.71
CA ASP A 452 3.65 12.65 8.66
C ASP A 452 3.20 12.40 10.10
N TRP A 453 2.04 12.92 10.52
CA TRP A 453 1.47 12.66 11.84
C TRP A 453 1.18 11.17 12.06
N LEU A 454 0.60 10.49 11.06
CA LEU A 454 0.39 9.04 11.08
C LEU A 454 1.72 8.28 11.13
N ARG A 455 2.74 8.73 10.37
CA ARG A 455 4.08 8.13 10.40
C ARG A 455 4.73 8.31 11.76
N ARG A 456 4.65 9.48 12.39
CA ARG A 456 5.15 9.70 13.75
C ARG A 456 4.42 8.81 14.76
N GLY A 457 3.10 8.75 14.69
CA GLY A 457 2.30 7.84 15.53
C GLY A 457 2.69 6.37 15.35
N TRP A 458 2.97 5.94 14.12
CA TRP A 458 3.48 4.61 13.83
C TRP A 458 4.89 4.38 14.40
N ASN A 459 5.78 5.36 14.25
CA ASN A 459 7.12 5.34 14.84
C ASN A 459 7.05 5.23 16.37
N ASP A 460 6.13 5.97 16.99
CA ASP A 460 5.86 5.89 18.42
C ASP A 460 5.25 4.55 18.82
N LEU A 461 4.31 3.98 18.07
CA LEU A 461 3.63 2.75 18.50
C LEU A 461 4.44 1.48 18.21
N VAL A 462 5.09 1.43 17.05
CA VAL A 462 5.66 0.19 16.49
C VAL A 462 7.18 0.21 16.48
N LEU A 463 7.81 1.29 15.98
CA LEU A 463 9.27 1.31 15.79
C LEU A 463 10.02 1.58 17.10
N SER A 464 9.48 2.40 18.00
CA SER A 464 10.05 2.69 19.32
C SER A 464 9.57 1.72 20.41
N PHE A 465 8.95 0.61 20.04
CA PHE A 465 8.59 -0.44 20.99
C PHE A 465 9.83 -1.20 21.47
N ASP A 466 10.36 -0.77 22.61
CA ASP A 466 11.59 -1.31 23.21
C ASP A 466 11.30 -2.21 24.44
N ALA A 467 12.36 -2.73 25.06
CA ALA A 467 12.26 -3.57 26.25
C ALA A 467 11.61 -2.83 27.44
N ARG A 468 11.83 -1.51 27.58
CA ARG A 468 11.23 -0.71 28.66
C ARG A 468 9.71 -0.62 28.49
N ARG A 469 9.25 -0.37 27.27
CA ARG A 469 7.82 -0.29 26.95
C ARG A 469 7.15 -1.66 27.06
N GLN A 470 7.83 -2.74 26.65
CA GLN A 470 7.38 -4.11 26.87
C GLN A 470 7.15 -4.39 28.36
N GLN A 471 8.10 -4.03 29.23
CA GLN A 471 7.95 -4.17 30.68
C GLN A 471 6.82 -3.28 31.26
N GLN A 472 6.71 -2.03 30.80
CA GLN A 472 5.64 -1.12 31.23
C GLN A 472 4.24 -1.63 30.89
N LEU A 473 4.07 -2.34 29.78
CA LEU A 473 2.78 -2.96 29.43
C LEU A 473 2.45 -4.20 30.26
N LEU A 474 3.45 -4.90 30.81
CA LEU A 474 3.26 -6.08 31.65
C LEU A 474 3.02 -5.71 33.12
N LYS A 475 3.44 -4.51 33.53
CA LYS A 475 3.26 -3.95 34.88
C LYS A 475 1.80 -4.03 35.40
N PRO A 476 0.75 -3.68 34.64
CA PRO A 476 -0.64 -3.79 35.10
C PRO A 476 -1.09 -5.22 35.42
N PHE A 477 -0.38 -6.23 34.90
CA PHE A 477 -0.67 -7.65 35.14
C PHE A 477 0.11 -8.21 36.34
N GLY A 478 0.79 -7.37 37.13
CA GLY A 478 1.58 -7.77 38.29
C GLY A 478 2.90 -8.46 37.95
N LEU A 479 3.35 -8.32 36.71
CA LEU A 479 4.60 -8.89 36.21
C LEU A 479 5.68 -7.81 36.16
N ASP A 480 6.17 -7.43 37.34
CA ASP A 480 7.23 -6.45 37.49
C ASP A 480 8.61 -7.08 37.20
N GLU A 481 9.45 -6.36 36.44
CA GLU A 481 10.87 -6.69 36.20
C GLU A 481 11.16 -8.12 35.71
N LEU A 482 10.33 -8.66 34.80
CA LEU A 482 10.62 -9.96 34.19
C LEU A 482 12.00 -9.97 33.51
N GLY A 483 12.86 -10.88 33.97
CA GLY A 483 14.16 -11.08 33.36
C GLY A 483 14.03 -11.64 31.92
N PRO A 484 15.06 -11.49 31.06
CA PRO A 484 15.02 -11.96 29.68
C PRO A 484 14.62 -13.44 29.53
N GLY A 485 15.06 -14.31 30.46
CA GLY A 485 14.70 -15.73 30.48
C GLY A 485 13.23 -15.99 30.81
N GLN A 486 12.63 -15.20 31.70
CA GLN A 486 11.21 -15.31 32.05
C GLN A 486 10.33 -14.80 30.91
N LEU A 487 10.74 -13.73 30.21
CA LEU A 487 10.07 -13.27 28.99
C LEU A 487 10.13 -14.32 27.88
N ALA A 488 11.30 -14.95 27.68
CA ALA A 488 11.45 -16.03 26.70
C ALA A 488 10.57 -17.24 27.05
N ALA A 489 10.52 -17.65 28.31
CA ALA A 489 9.66 -18.73 28.78
C ALA A 489 8.18 -18.39 28.60
N GLY A 490 7.76 -17.17 28.96
CA GLY A 490 6.41 -16.66 28.76
C GLY A 490 6.00 -16.64 27.29
N PHE A 491 6.90 -16.20 26.40
CA PHE A 491 6.72 -16.27 24.95
C PHE A 491 6.52 -17.71 24.47
N VAL A 492 7.37 -18.65 24.88
CA VAL A 492 7.25 -20.07 24.49
C VAL A 492 5.92 -20.66 24.95
N ILE A 493 5.51 -20.41 26.20
CA ILE A 493 4.23 -20.88 26.74
C ILE A 493 3.07 -20.28 25.92
N ALA A 494 3.06 -18.97 25.70
CA ALA A 494 2.02 -18.30 24.93
C ALA A 494 1.95 -18.79 23.48
N ALA A 495 3.11 -18.99 22.84
CA ALA A 495 3.20 -19.54 21.48
C ALA A 495 2.68 -20.98 21.41
N LEU A 496 3.05 -21.84 22.37
CA LEU A 496 2.55 -23.22 22.45
C LEU A 496 1.04 -23.26 22.69
N LEU A 497 0.50 -22.41 23.57
CA LEU A 497 -0.94 -22.30 23.80
C LEU A 497 -1.68 -21.80 22.55
N ALA A 498 -1.12 -20.80 21.86
CA ALA A 498 -1.68 -20.31 20.60
C ALA A 498 -1.66 -21.41 19.52
N LEU A 499 -0.56 -22.14 19.37
CA LEU A 499 -0.44 -23.27 18.44
C LEU A 499 -1.40 -24.40 18.80
N ALA A 500 -1.54 -24.75 20.08
CA ALA A 500 -2.49 -25.76 20.56
C ALA A 500 -3.93 -25.34 20.28
N TRP A 501 -4.27 -24.06 20.51
CA TRP A 501 -5.56 -23.48 20.17
C TRP A 501 -5.83 -23.50 18.66
N MET A 502 -4.86 -23.11 17.85
CA MET A 502 -4.94 -23.19 16.37
C MET A 502 -5.17 -24.62 15.92
N ALA A 503 -4.35 -25.56 16.39
CA ALA A 503 -4.46 -26.99 16.08
C ALA A 503 -5.83 -27.54 16.49
N TRP A 504 -6.32 -27.17 17.68
CA TRP A 504 -7.64 -27.57 18.16
C TRP A 504 -8.78 -26.99 17.31
N LEU A 505 -8.70 -25.71 16.91
CA LEU A 505 -9.70 -25.10 16.01
C LEU A 505 -9.69 -25.73 14.62
N LEU A 506 -8.52 -26.04 14.08
CA LEU A 506 -8.35 -26.70 12.79
C LEU A 506 -8.80 -28.16 12.85
N ALA A 507 -8.49 -28.88 13.93
CA ALA A 507 -8.93 -30.26 14.16
C ALA A 507 -10.44 -30.37 14.43
N ARG A 508 -11.08 -29.31 14.94
CA ARG A 508 -12.55 -29.20 15.01
C ARG A 508 -13.20 -28.94 13.64
N GLY A 509 -12.41 -28.68 12.60
CA GLY A 509 -12.86 -28.51 11.22
C GLY A 509 -13.37 -29.82 10.61
N GLU A 510 -14.59 -29.77 10.09
CA GLU A 510 -15.35 -30.85 9.43
C GLU A 510 -15.51 -32.15 10.24
N ARG A 511 -16.23 -32.07 11.37
CA ARG A 511 -16.80 -33.26 12.04
C ARG A 511 -17.71 -34.09 11.13
N GLU A 512 -18.33 -33.44 10.14
CA GLU A 512 -19.17 -34.09 9.12
C GLU A 512 -18.57 -33.78 7.75
N ARG A 513 -17.77 -34.71 7.22
CA ARG A 513 -17.14 -34.56 5.89
C ARG A 513 -18.19 -34.58 4.78
N ASP A 514 -19.26 -35.35 4.95
CA ASP A 514 -20.32 -35.49 3.95
C ASP A 514 -21.11 -34.17 3.76
N PRO A 515 -21.05 -33.54 2.57
CA PRO A 515 -21.81 -32.34 2.27
C PRO A 515 -23.34 -32.56 2.35
N LEU A 516 -23.82 -33.77 2.04
CA LEU A 516 -25.24 -34.12 2.11
C LEU A 516 -25.71 -34.17 3.57
N LEU A 517 -24.99 -34.88 4.44
CA LEU A 517 -25.29 -34.94 5.87
C LEU A 517 -25.26 -33.54 6.51
N ARG A 518 -24.31 -32.68 6.12
CA ARG A 518 -24.27 -31.29 6.58
C ARG A 518 -25.45 -30.45 6.10
N ALA A 519 -25.91 -30.67 4.88
CA ALA A 519 -27.12 -30.02 4.36
C ALA A 519 -28.36 -30.53 5.11
N TRP A 520 -28.42 -31.84 5.36
CA TRP A 520 -29.48 -32.50 6.12
C TRP A 520 -29.57 -31.97 7.56
N HIS A 521 -28.46 -31.88 8.30
CA HIS A 521 -28.45 -31.30 9.65
C HIS A 521 -28.72 -29.79 9.67
N ARG A 522 -28.35 -29.05 8.61
CA ARG A 522 -28.75 -27.64 8.47
C ARG A 522 -30.26 -27.51 8.28
N LEU A 523 -30.87 -28.36 7.47
CA LEU A 523 -32.31 -28.43 7.28
C LEU A 523 -33.00 -28.78 8.62
N GLY A 524 -32.57 -29.84 9.29
CA GLY A 524 -33.11 -30.25 10.59
C GLY A 524 -33.04 -29.14 11.65
N ARG A 525 -31.92 -28.42 11.75
CA ARG A 525 -31.78 -27.27 12.67
C ARG A 525 -32.71 -26.10 12.35
N ARG A 526 -33.02 -25.85 11.06
CA ARG A 526 -33.96 -24.78 10.67
C ARG A 526 -35.38 -25.12 11.11
N TYR A 527 -35.83 -26.34 10.82
CA TYR A 527 -37.14 -26.82 11.21
C TYR A 527 -37.28 -27.01 12.72
N ALA A 528 -36.20 -27.38 13.43
CA ALA A 528 -36.21 -27.42 14.88
C ALA A 528 -36.50 -26.06 15.53
N ARG A 529 -35.99 -24.95 14.96
CA ARG A 529 -36.33 -23.59 15.42
C ARG A 529 -37.80 -23.23 15.22
N LEU A 530 -38.48 -23.90 14.30
CA LEU A 530 -39.90 -23.74 14.02
C LEU A 530 -40.76 -24.74 14.81
N GLY A 531 -40.18 -25.51 15.74
CA GLY A 531 -40.88 -26.56 16.50
C GLY A 531 -41.14 -27.84 15.71
N LEU A 532 -40.66 -27.94 14.47
CA LEU A 532 -40.86 -29.07 13.56
C LEU A 532 -39.60 -29.96 13.49
N ALA A 533 -38.91 -30.13 14.62
CA ALA A 533 -37.71 -30.96 14.68
C ALA A 533 -38.05 -32.42 14.35
N ARG A 534 -37.22 -33.09 13.54
CA ARG A 534 -37.33 -34.53 13.28
C ARG A 534 -37.15 -35.30 14.58
N GLU A 535 -38.02 -36.26 14.86
CA GLU A 535 -37.83 -37.15 15.99
C GLU A 535 -36.76 -38.22 15.69
N PRO A 536 -36.04 -38.74 16.71
CA PRO A 536 -34.93 -39.68 16.47
C PRO A 536 -35.32 -40.94 15.70
N HIS A 537 -36.55 -41.41 15.89
CA HIS A 537 -37.10 -42.63 15.28
C HIS A 537 -37.86 -42.35 13.97
N GLU A 538 -38.04 -41.08 13.60
CA GLU A 538 -38.85 -40.68 12.45
C GLU A 538 -38.01 -40.71 11.16
N THR A 539 -38.55 -41.33 10.11
CA THR A 539 -37.87 -41.38 8.82
C THR A 539 -37.90 -40.01 8.13
N ALA A 540 -36.99 -39.80 7.16
CA ALA A 540 -36.96 -38.56 6.39
C ALA A 540 -38.29 -38.25 5.66
N ARG A 541 -39.01 -39.28 5.22
CA ARG A 541 -40.31 -39.14 4.54
C ARG A 541 -41.41 -38.80 5.53
N ASP A 542 -41.48 -39.50 6.66
CA ASP A 542 -42.52 -39.25 7.67
C ASP A 542 -42.39 -37.84 8.25
N TRP A 543 -41.14 -37.42 8.49
CA TRP A 543 -40.84 -36.06 8.89
C TRP A 543 -41.25 -35.02 7.84
N ALA A 544 -40.98 -35.28 6.56
CA ALA A 544 -41.42 -34.39 5.49
C ALA A 544 -42.96 -34.30 5.41
N HIS A 545 -43.67 -35.40 5.66
CA HIS A 545 -45.13 -35.41 5.74
C HIS A 545 -45.64 -34.62 6.96
N ARG A 546 -45.06 -34.80 8.14
CA ARG A 546 -45.45 -34.07 9.35
C ARG A 546 -45.09 -32.57 9.28
N ALA A 547 -43.94 -32.25 8.71
CA ALA A 547 -43.49 -30.88 8.49
C ALA A 547 -44.15 -30.21 7.27
N SER A 548 -44.90 -30.97 6.46
CA SER A 548 -45.68 -30.40 5.37
C SER A 548 -46.83 -29.57 5.96
N PRO A 549 -46.99 -28.31 5.53
CA PRO A 549 -48.04 -27.45 6.07
C PRO A 549 -49.41 -28.02 5.67
N ASP A 550 -50.21 -28.40 6.66
CA ASP A 550 -51.62 -28.71 6.45
C ASP A 550 -52.37 -27.40 6.19
N PHE A 551 -52.45 -27.00 4.92
CA PHE A 551 -53.03 -25.72 4.49
C PHE A 551 -54.49 -25.52 4.96
N ARG A 552 -55.18 -26.58 5.37
CA ARG A 552 -56.57 -26.52 5.84
C ARG A 552 -56.68 -25.91 7.24
N SER A 553 -55.70 -26.10 8.13
CA SER A 553 -55.80 -25.75 9.56
C SER A 553 -55.29 -24.36 9.95
N LEU A 554 -54.72 -23.58 9.03
CA LEU A 554 -54.20 -22.23 9.33
C LEU A 554 -55.35 -21.21 9.59
N PRO A 555 -55.23 -20.34 10.62
CA PRO A 555 -56.19 -19.28 10.88
C PRO A 555 -56.24 -18.28 9.72
N MET A 556 -57.44 -17.73 9.47
CA MET A 556 -57.78 -16.96 8.26
C MET A 556 -56.84 -15.76 8.00
N ASN A 557 -56.29 -15.14 9.05
CA ASN A 557 -55.33 -14.04 8.94
C ASN A 557 -53.96 -14.49 8.39
N THR A 558 -53.51 -15.70 8.71
CA THR A 558 -52.25 -16.24 8.18
C THR A 558 -52.42 -16.69 6.73
N LYS A 559 -53.62 -17.17 6.35
CA LYS A 559 -53.99 -17.44 4.95
C LYS A 559 -53.99 -16.15 4.12
N PHE A 560 -54.48 -15.03 4.66
CA PHE A 560 -54.41 -13.72 4.02
C PHE A 560 -52.98 -13.17 3.89
N PHE A 561 -52.15 -13.32 4.93
CA PHE A 561 -50.76 -12.85 4.87
C PHE A 561 -49.91 -13.69 3.90
N LEU A 562 -50.09 -15.00 3.87
CA LEU A 562 -49.42 -15.89 2.90
C LEU A 562 -49.92 -15.68 1.48
N THR A 563 -51.20 -15.37 1.27
CA THR A 563 -51.72 -15.00 -0.07
C THR A 563 -51.24 -13.62 -0.52
N ALA A 564 -51.08 -12.65 0.39
CA ALA A 564 -50.47 -11.35 0.11
C ALA A 564 -48.98 -11.45 -0.24
N VAL A 565 -48.22 -12.28 0.48
CA VAL A 565 -46.81 -12.56 0.17
C VAL A 565 -46.68 -13.40 -1.11
N ALA A 566 -47.59 -14.34 -1.37
CA ALA A 566 -47.64 -15.09 -2.62
C ALA A 566 -48.00 -14.19 -3.81
N THR A 567 -48.89 -13.22 -3.67
CA THR A 567 -49.20 -12.24 -4.72
C THR A 567 -48.05 -11.26 -4.96
N LEU A 568 -47.31 -10.85 -3.92
CA LEU A 568 -46.07 -10.08 -4.06
C LEU A 568 -44.89 -10.89 -4.61
N ALA A 569 -44.85 -12.21 -4.39
CA ALA A 569 -43.85 -13.10 -4.99
C ALA A 569 -44.20 -13.51 -6.43
N LEU A 570 -45.49 -13.52 -6.80
CA LEU A 570 -45.99 -13.79 -8.15
C LEU A 570 -45.82 -12.60 -9.11
N SER A 571 -45.37 -11.42 -8.65
CA SER A 571 -44.90 -10.36 -9.56
C SER A 571 -43.47 -10.59 -10.07
N ALA A 572 -42.78 -11.65 -9.62
CA ALA A 572 -41.56 -12.15 -10.26
C ALA A 572 -41.91 -13.23 -11.30
N CYS A 573 -42.75 -12.89 -12.28
CA CYS A 573 -43.01 -13.79 -13.41
C CYS A 573 -41.75 -13.91 -14.27
N ALA A 574 -41.31 -15.15 -14.51
CA ALA A 574 -40.39 -15.48 -15.58
C ALA A 574 -40.98 -15.00 -16.91
N THR A 575 -40.56 -13.82 -17.36
CA THR A 575 -41.02 -13.24 -18.62
C THR A 575 -40.54 -14.10 -19.78
N ALA A 576 -41.48 -14.55 -20.62
CA ALA A 576 -41.16 -15.09 -21.94
C ALA A 576 -40.24 -14.11 -22.70
N PRO A 577 -39.35 -14.59 -23.59
CA PRO A 577 -38.52 -13.71 -24.43
C PRO A 577 -39.38 -12.64 -25.11
N LYS A 578 -38.89 -11.40 -25.26
CA LYS A 578 -39.63 -10.28 -25.87
C LYS A 578 -40.43 -10.64 -27.15
N PRO A 579 -39.93 -11.49 -28.08
CA PRO A 579 -40.67 -11.88 -29.28
C PRO A 579 -41.91 -12.75 -29.02
N LEU A 580 -42.01 -13.38 -27.84
CA LEU A 580 -43.07 -14.34 -27.49
C LEU A 580 -44.13 -13.76 -26.52
N GLN A 581 -44.02 -12.46 -26.20
CA GLN A 581 -44.93 -11.74 -25.32
C GLN A 581 -46.15 -11.24 -26.12
N GLY A 582 -47.34 -11.36 -25.55
CA GLY A 582 -48.60 -10.96 -26.17
C GLY A 582 -49.78 -11.74 -25.62
N GLN A 583 -50.99 -11.31 -25.96
CA GLN A 583 -52.23 -12.05 -25.68
C GLN A 583 -52.60 -12.87 -26.91
N PHE A 584 -52.78 -14.18 -26.73
CA PHE A 584 -53.09 -15.13 -27.81
C PHE A 584 -54.24 -16.03 -27.37
N SER A 585 -55.00 -16.55 -28.33
CA SER A 585 -56.06 -17.51 -28.04
C SER A 585 -55.48 -18.85 -27.55
N LEU A 586 -56.12 -19.46 -26.56
CA LEU A 586 -55.71 -20.74 -25.95
C LEU A 586 -56.19 -21.97 -26.73
N VAL A 587 -56.50 -21.81 -28.02
CA VAL A 587 -57.01 -22.88 -28.88
C VAL A 587 -55.86 -23.80 -29.28
N SER A 588 -56.02 -25.11 -29.08
CA SER A 588 -55.03 -26.08 -29.51
C SER A 588 -55.13 -26.37 -31.03
N PRO A 589 -54.06 -26.86 -31.69
CA PRO A 589 -54.15 -27.28 -33.09
C PRO A 589 -55.25 -28.30 -33.35
N ARG A 590 -55.42 -29.29 -32.46
CA ARG A 590 -56.49 -30.29 -32.58
C ARG A 590 -57.88 -29.65 -32.53
N ASP A 591 -58.12 -28.75 -31.57
CA ASP A 591 -59.43 -28.10 -31.40
C ASP A 591 -59.73 -27.14 -32.55
N SER A 592 -58.70 -26.51 -33.11
CA SER A 592 -58.85 -25.62 -34.24
C SER A 592 -59.40 -26.35 -35.47
N VAL A 593 -59.04 -27.62 -35.69
CA VAL A 593 -59.55 -28.42 -36.82
C VAL A 593 -61.03 -28.74 -36.64
N ALA A 594 -61.46 -29.04 -35.40
CA ALA A 594 -62.85 -29.34 -35.08
C ALA A 594 -63.76 -28.11 -35.22
N THR A 595 -63.24 -26.91 -34.91
CA THR A 595 -64.03 -25.66 -34.81
C THR A 595 -63.82 -24.66 -35.96
N GLN A 596 -62.92 -24.97 -36.91
CA GLN A 596 -62.64 -24.17 -38.13
C GLN A 596 -62.36 -22.67 -37.89
N GLN A 597 -61.54 -22.34 -36.88
CA GLN A 597 -61.25 -20.97 -36.43
C GLN A 597 -60.16 -20.24 -37.24
N VAL A 598 -60.38 -20.08 -38.55
CA VAL A 598 -59.47 -19.32 -39.44
C VAL A 598 -59.37 -17.85 -39.00
N GLY A 599 -58.16 -17.27 -39.08
CA GLY A 599 -57.86 -15.88 -38.71
C GLY A 599 -57.50 -15.66 -37.23
N THR A 600 -57.64 -16.68 -36.38
CA THR A 600 -57.38 -16.58 -34.93
C THR A 600 -55.88 -16.44 -34.65
N PRO A 601 -55.44 -15.44 -33.86
CA PRO A 601 -54.06 -15.32 -33.43
C PRO A 601 -53.74 -16.36 -32.35
N VAL A 602 -52.75 -17.20 -32.61
CA VAL A 602 -52.36 -18.31 -31.74
C VAL A 602 -50.86 -18.30 -31.48
N ARG A 603 -50.47 -18.87 -30.33
CA ARG A 603 -49.08 -19.14 -29.97
C ARG A 603 -48.93 -20.64 -29.76
N TRP A 604 -48.35 -21.31 -30.76
CA TRP A 604 -48.17 -22.75 -30.75
C TRP A 604 -46.68 -23.08 -30.80
N GLY A 605 -46.26 -24.05 -30.01
CA GLY A 605 -44.91 -24.60 -30.13
C GLY A 605 -44.92 -26.11 -30.06
N GLY A 606 -43.76 -26.68 -30.32
CA GLY A 606 -43.63 -28.12 -30.48
C GLY A 606 -42.25 -28.53 -30.93
N ARG A 607 -42.14 -29.78 -31.37
CA ARG A 607 -40.94 -30.29 -32.03
C ARG A 607 -41.12 -30.32 -33.54
N ILE A 608 -40.05 -29.98 -34.26
CA ILE A 608 -40.01 -30.08 -35.72
C ILE A 608 -40.04 -31.55 -36.12
N ILE A 609 -40.96 -31.91 -37.01
CA ILE A 609 -40.98 -33.20 -37.70
C ILE A 609 -40.19 -33.07 -38.99
N GLU A 610 -40.48 -32.02 -39.76
CA GLU A 610 -39.89 -31.79 -41.07
C GLU A 610 -39.90 -30.31 -41.42
N THR A 611 -38.85 -29.84 -42.09
CA THR A 611 -38.70 -28.47 -42.58
C THR A 611 -38.61 -28.51 -44.11
N LYS A 612 -39.55 -27.87 -44.80
CA LYS A 612 -39.66 -27.84 -46.27
C LYS A 612 -39.54 -26.39 -46.80
N PRO A 613 -38.40 -26.01 -47.38
CA PRO A 613 -38.26 -24.74 -48.08
C PRO A 613 -39.07 -24.76 -49.40
N GLY A 614 -39.89 -23.74 -49.63
CA GLY A 614 -40.64 -23.52 -50.88
C GLY A 614 -40.18 -22.26 -51.62
N GLN A 615 -40.85 -21.92 -52.73
CA GLN A 615 -40.59 -20.67 -53.46
C GLN A 615 -41.20 -19.49 -52.70
N GLY A 616 -40.38 -18.83 -51.85
CA GLY A 616 -40.73 -17.60 -51.14
C GLY A 616 -41.16 -17.76 -49.67
N GLU A 617 -41.47 -18.98 -49.23
CA GLU A 617 -41.75 -19.30 -47.82
C GLU A 617 -41.13 -20.64 -47.41
N THR A 618 -40.84 -20.82 -46.12
CA THR A 618 -40.43 -22.11 -45.55
C THR A 618 -41.53 -22.60 -44.62
N CYS A 619 -41.95 -23.86 -44.81
CA CYS A 619 -43.00 -24.49 -44.02
C CYS A 619 -42.41 -25.56 -43.09
N PHE A 620 -42.84 -25.54 -41.84
CA PHE A 620 -42.43 -26.45 -40.77
C PHE A 620 -43.62 -27.33 -40.38
N GLN A 621 -43.48 -28.64 -40.51
CA GLN A 621 -44.43 -29.58 -39.96
C GLN A 621 -44.07 -29.87 -38.51
N MET A 622 -45.00 -29.61 -37.60
CA MET A 622 -44.76 -29.62 -36.16
C MET A 622 -45.64 -30.65 -35.46
N ILE A 623 -45.10 -31.28 -34.40
CA ILE A 623 -45.91 -31.92 -33.36
C ILE A 623 -46.06 -30.93 -32.20
N SER A 624 -47.29 -30.48 -31.96
CA SER A 624 -47.58 -29.47 -30.95
C SER A 624 -47.47 -30.02 -29.55
N ARG A 625 -46.93 -29.20 -28.64
CA ARG A 625 -46.83 -29.50 -27.22
C ARG A 625 -47.31 -28.31 -26.39
N PRO A 626 -47.86 -28.57 -25.19
CA PRO A 626 -48.18 -27.53 -24.25
C PRO A 626 -46.96 -26.64 -23.97
N LEU A 627 -47.15 -25.33 -24.01
CA LEU A 627 -46.11 -24.36 -23.70
C LEU A 627 -46.03 -24.13 -22.19
N ASN A 628 -44.82 -24.03 -21.65
CA ASN A 628 -44.61 -23.62 -20.25
C ASN A 628 -44.79 -22.10 -20.07
N ALA A 629 -44.65 -21.60 -18.84
CA ALA A 629 -44.81 -20.17 -18.52
C ALA A 629 -43.90 -19.23 -19.33
N SER A 630 -42.74 -19.70 -19.78
CA SER A 630 -41.80 -18.96 -20.64
C SER A 630 -42.11 -19.03 -22.14
N GLY A 631 -43.14 -19.79 -22.55
CA GLY A 631 -43.50 -20.01 -23.95
C GLY A 631 -42.65 -21.09 -24.65
N ARG A 632 -41.87 -21.90 -23.91
CA ARG A 632 -41.11 -23.04 -24.45
C ARG A 632 -41.97 -24.32 -24.43
N PRO A 633 -41.90 -25.18 -25.46
CA PRO A 633 -42.55 -26.49 -25.44
C PRO A 633 -42.10 -27.31 -24.23
N ASN A 634 -43.05 -27.88 -23.49
CA ASN A 634 -42.73 -28.65 -22.28
C ASN A 634 -42.07 -30.01 -22.64
N THR A 635 -40.96 -30.32 -21.98
CA THR A 635 -40.18 -31.55 -22.20
C THR A 635 -40.48 -32.65 -21.18
N THR A 636 -41.10 -32.34 -20.04
CA THR A 636 -41.39 -33.33 -18.96
C THR A 636 -42.57 -34.24 -19.25
N SER A 637 -43.37 -33.92 -20.27
CA SER A 637 -44.52 -34.69 -20.72
C SER A 637 -44.30 -35.05 -22.18
N SER A 638 -43.33 -35.93 -22.44
CA SER A 638 -42.94 -36.37 -23.79
C SER A 638 -44.10 -36.87 -24.64
N ASP A 639 -45.13 -37.40 -23.96
CA ASP A 639 -46.26 -38.11 -24.55
C ASP A 639 -47.50 -37.21 -24.73
N ALA A 640 -47.48 -35.98 -24.21
CA ALA A 640 -48.56 -35.01 -24.39
C ALA A 640 -48.41 -34.30 -25.75
N SER A 641 -49.36 -34.56 -26.66
CA SER A 641 -49.43 -33.91 -27.98
C SER A 641 -50.80 -33.28 -28.20
N ASP A 642 -50.81 -31.98 -28.48
CA ASP A 642 -52.00 -31.17 -28.75
C ASP A 642 -52.41 -31.21 -30.24
N GLY A 643 -51.86 -32.18 -30.99
CA GLY A 643 -52.06 -32.37 -32.42
C GLY A 643 -50.85 -31.95 -33.26
N ARG A 644 -51.00 -32.02 -34.58
CA ARG A 644 -49.99 -31.60 -35.56
C ARG A 644 -50.47 -30.34 -36.26
N PHE A 645 -49.55 -29.49 -36.67
CA PHE A 645 -49.83 -28.29 -37.47
C PHE A 645 -48.69 -28.01 -38.44
N ILE A 646 -48.97 -27.19 -39.46
CA ILE A 646 -47.96 -26.67 -40.37
C ILE A 646 -47.82 -25.18 -40.10
N ALA A 647 -46.61 -24.69 -39.85
CA ALA A 647 -46.33 -23.26 -39.74
C ALA A 647 -45.49 -22.82 -40.93
N CYS A 648 -45.97 -21.84 -41.71
CA CYS A 648 -45.24 -21.30 -42.85
C CYS A 648 -44.86 -19.85 -42.58
N ARG A 649 -43.63 -19.49 -42.95
CA ARG A 649 -43.12 -18.12 -42.82
C ARG A 649 -42.39 -17.72 -44.08
N ALA A 650 -42.63 -16.48 -44.52
CA ALA A 650 -41.91 -15.90 -45.64
C ALA A 650 -40.39 -15.90 -45.41
N GLY A 651 -39.63 -16.23 -46.47
CA GLY A 651 -38.18 -16.34 -46.44
C GLY A 651 -37.64 -17.77 -46.32
N PHE A 652 -36.33 -17.90 -46.51
CA PHE A 652 -35.60 -19.16 -46.43
C PHE A 652 -35.10 -19.42 -45.00
N TYR A 653 -35.44 -20.58 -44.44
CA TYR A 653 -34.90 -21.06 -43.17
C TYR A 653 -34.14 -22.37 -43.42
N ASP A 654 -32.89 -22.41 -42.98
CA ASP A 654 -31.98 -23.52 -43.24
C ASP A 654 -32.44 -24.81 -42.51
N PRO A 655 -32.76 -25.90 -43.24
CA PRO A 655 -33.14 -27.18 -42.64
C PRO A 655 -32.05 -27.79 -41.73
N ALA A 656 -30.78 -27.43 -41.90
CA ALA A 656 -29.70 -27.89 -41.02
C ALA A 656 -29.73 -27.20 -39.64
N VAL A 657 -30.29 -25.99 -39.55
CA VAL A 657 -30.47 -25.27 -38.27
C VAL A 657 -31.82 -25.63 -37.63
N PHE A 658 -32.84 -25.79 -38.47
CA PHE A 658 -34.20 -26.21 -38.10
C PHE A 658 -34.39 -27.71 -38.41
N GLU A 659 -33.48 -28.52 -37.88
CA GLU A 659 -33.51 -29.97 -38.05
C GLU A 659 -34.67 -30.61 -37.26
N ALA A 660 -35.05 -31.82 -37.67
CA ALA A 660 -36.07 -32.59 -36.97
C ALA A 660 -35.68 -32.85 -35.50
N GLY A 661 -36.65 -32.71 -34.59
CA GLY A 661 -36.46 -32.93 -33.15
C GLY A 661 -36.19 -31.66 -32.33
N ARG A 662 -35.88 -30.52 -32.97
CA ARG A 662 -35.66 -29.23 -32.29
C ARG A 662 -36.97 -28.62 -31.78
N ASP A 663 -36.90 -27.98 -30.60
CA ASP A 663 -38.02 -27.28 -30.00
C ASP A 663 -38.16 -25.87 -30.60
N VAL A 664 -39.34 -25.53 -31.11
CA VAL A 664 -39.64 -24.22 -31.71
C VAL A 664 -41.01 -23.73 -31.25
N THR A 665 -41.13 -22.41 -31.05
CA THR A 665 -42.40 -21.72 -30.79
C THR A 665 -42.70 -20.75 -31.92
N PHE A 666 -43.95 -20.76 -32.38
CA PHE A 666 -44.49 -19.90 -33.43
C PHE A 666 -45.60 -19.01 -32.90
N ILE A 667 -45.69 -17.79 -33.44
CA ILE A 667 -46.83 -16.89 -33.28
C ILE A 667 -47.31 -16.52 -34.67
N GLY A 668 -48.62 -16.56 -34.87
CA GLY A 668 -49.23 -16.24 -36.15
C GLY A 668 -50.73 -16.39 -36.14
N LYS A 669 -51.33 -16.34 -37.33
CA LYS A 669 -52.77 -16.55 -37.52
C LYS A 669 -53.04 -17.84 -38.29
N ILE A 670 -54.10 -18.55 -37.91
CA ILE A 670 -54.54 -19.73 -38.63
C ILE A 670 -54.99 -19.30 -40.02
N ASP A 671 -54.25 -19.74 -41.05
CA ASP A 671 -54.43 -19.36 -42.45
C ASP A 671 -55.44 -20.29 -43.15
N GLY A 672 -55.49 -21.56 -42.74
CA GLY A 672 -56.41 -22.55 -43.28
C GLY A 672 -56.09 -23.95 -42.80
N TYR A 673 -56.52 -24.96 -43.55
CA TYR A 673 -56.28 -26.36 -43.23
C TYR A 673 -55.83 -27.12 -44.48
N GLN A 674 -54.86 -28.01 -44.32
CA GLN A 674 -54.29 -28.83 -45.37
C GLN A 674 -54.44 -30.31 -45.02
N ASN A 675 -55.00 -31.10 -45.93
CA ASN A 675 -55.03 -32.55 -45.78
C ASN A 675 -53.66 -33.11 -46.16
N THR A 676 -53.08 -33.92 -45.28
CA THR A 676 -51.81 -34.60 -45.49
C THR A 676 -51.98 -36.07 -45.12
N ARG A 677 -51.47 -36.95 -45.98
CA ARG A 677 -51.50 -38.39 -45.73
C ARG A 677 -50.39 -38.77 -44.75
N ILE A 678 -50.74 -39.35 -43.61
CA ILE A 678 -49.80 -39.87 -42.62
C ILE A 678 -49.97 -41.40 -42.60
N GLY A 679 -49.08 -42.11 -43.29
CA GLY A 679 -49.28 -43.53 -43.60
C GLY A 679 -50.46 -43.70 -44.55
N ASP A 680 -51.48 -44.45 -44.13
CA ASP A 680 -52.74 -44.65 -44.87
C ASP A 680 -53.90 -43.78 -44.40
N TYR A 681 -53.67 -42.90 -43.42
CA TYR A 681 -54.71 -42.01 -42.87
C TYR A 681 -54.62 -40.60 -43.46
N ASP A 682 -55.75 -40.09 -43.93
CA ASP A 682 -55.89 -38.67 -44.30
C ASP A 682 -56.05 -37.83 -43.04
N TYR A 683 -55.02 -37.04 -42.72
CA TYR A 683 -54.99 -36.20 -41.53
C TYR A 683 -55.08 -34.71 -41.92
N ARG A 684 -56.07 -34.01 -41.39
CA ARG A 684 -56.27 -32.57 -41.63
C ARG A 684 -55.43 -31.75 -40.65
N LEU A 685 -54.46 -31.00 -41.17
CA LEU A 685 -53.54 -30.16 -40.40
C LEU A 685 -53.97 -28.68 -40.50
N PRO A 686 -54.06 -27.92 -39.39
CA PRO A 686 -54.15 -26.46 -39.47
C PRO A 686 -52.84 -25.89 -40.01
N LYS A 687 -52.94 -24.96 -40.97
CA LYS A 687 -51.85 -24.16 -41.51
C LYS A 687 -51.82 -22.82 -40.79
N LEU A 688 -50.70 -22.49 -40.19
CA LEU A 688 -50.42 -21.26 -39.46
C LEU A 688 -49.53 -20.37 -40.34
N SER A 689 -50.00 -19.16 -40.65
CA SER A 689 -49.14 -18.10 -41.21
C SER A 689 -48.38 -17.45 -40.06
N ALA A 690 -47.09 -17.73 -39.96
CA ALA A 690 -46.27 -17.39 -38.79
C ALA A 690 -45.56 -16.03 -38.95
N ASP A 691 -45.87 -15.11 -38.05
CA ASP A 691 -45.24 -13.79 -37.95
C ASP A 691 -43.89 -13.88 -37.22
N VAL A 692 -43.80 -14.75 -36.20
CA VAL A 692 -42.61 -14.93 -35.35
C VAL A 692 -42.27 -16.41 -35.24
N ILE A 693 -40.99 -16.73 -35.41
CA ILE A 693 -40.40 -18.04 -35.11
C ILE A 693 -39.33 -17.88 -34.03
N TYR A 694 -39.35 -18.75 -33.02
CA TYR A 694 -38.36 -18.77 -31.95
C TYR A 694 -37.81 -20.18 -31.76
N LEU A 695 -36.58 -20.41 -32.21
CA LEU A 695 -35.84 -21.67 -32.05
C LEU A 695 -35.17 -21.71 -30.67
N TRP A 696 -35.46 -22.75 -29.89
CA TRP A 696 -34.86 -22.89 -28.57
C TRP A 696 -33.46 -23.53 -28.64
N PRO A 697 -32.54 -23.15 -27.73
CA PRO A 697 -31.26 -23.83 -27.58
C PRO A 697 -31.45 -25.30 -27.22
N GLU A 698 -30.60 -26.16 -27.79
CA GLU A 698 -30.56 -27.59 -27.48
C GLU A 698 -30.23 -27.81 -26.00
N GLN A 699 -31.01 -28.66 -25.33
CA GLN A 699 -30.71 -29.08 -23.96
C GLN A 699 -29.84 -30.34 -24.02
N ARG A 700 -28.56 -30.21 -23.67
CA ARG A 700 -27.73 -31.39 -23.35
C ARG A 700 -28.20 -31.95 -22.00
N GLN A 701 -28.87 -33.09 -22.02
CA GLN A 701 -29.04 -33.88 -20.80
C GLN A 701 -27.66 -34.39 -20.39
N VAL A 702 -27.18 -33.96 -19.23
CA VAL A 702 -25.96 -34.49 -18.63
C VAL A 702 -26.40 -35.64 -17.74
N ASP A 703 -26.29 -36.87 -18.26
CA ASP A 703 -26.46 -38.06 -17.44
C ASP A 703 -25.27 -38.16 -16.49
N VAL A 704 -25.51 -37.82 -15.22
CA VAL A 704 -24.55 -38.06 -14.15
C VAL A 704 -24.67 -39.54 -13.78
N VAL A 705 -23.89 -40.38 -14.44
CA VAL A 705 -23.73 -41.78 -14.06
C VAL A 705 -22.98 -41.81 -12.72
N PRO A 706 -23.59 -42.28 -11.61
CA PRO A 706 -22.85 -42.49 -10.38
C PRO A 706 -21.94 -43.71 -10.61
N TYR A 707 -20.63 -43.53 -10.53
CA TYR A 707 -19.70 -44.66 -10.50
C TYR A 707 -20.01 -45.49 -9.25
N PRO A 708 -20.31 -46.80 -9.35
CA PRO A 708 -20.70 -47.58 -8.17
C PRO A 708 -19.54 -47.93 -7.23
N TYR A 709 -18.29 -47.67 -7.61
CA TYR A 709 -17.12 -48.04 -6.79
C TYR A 709 -16.00 -47.00 -6.89
N GLY A 710 -15.45 -46.61 -5.73
CA GLY A 710 -14.18 -45.89 -5.65
C GLY A 710 -12.98 -46.81 -5.91
N PRO A 711 -11.73 -46.28 -5.95
CA PRO A 711 -10.52 -47.02 -6.33
C PRO A 711 -10.08 -48.14 -5.36
N TRP A 712 -10.88 -48.46 -4.34
CA TRP A 712 -10.55 -49.43 -3.28
C TRP A 712 -11.68 -50.43 -3.01
N GLY A 713 -12.40 -50.89 -4.04
CA GLY A 713 -13.34 -52.03 -3.95
C GLY A 713 -14.46 -51.91 -2.90
N PRO A 714 -15.27 -52.96 -2.70
CA PRO A 714 -16.27 -52.98 -1.63
C PRO A 714 -15.57 -53.19 -0.28
N GLY A 715 -15.84 -52.30 0.69
CA GLY A 715 -15.48 -52.52 2.09
C GLY A 715 -16.23 -53.72 2.70
N PRO A 716 -15.88 -54.18 3.91
CA PRO A 716 -16.31 -55.49 4.47
C PRO A 716 -17.81 -55.63 4.79
N TYR A 717 -18.62 -54.67 4.41
CA TYR A 717 -20.06 -54.65 4.65
C TYR A 717 -20.79 -54.27 3.34
N GLY A 718 -20.75 -55.17 2.37
CA GLY A 718 -21.67 -55.16 1.22
C GLY A 718 -22.88 -56.04 1.54
N PRO A 719 -24.12 -55.61 1.24
CA PRO A 719 -25.30 -56.40 1.54
C PRO A 719 -25.51 -57.47 0.47
N TYR A 720 -25.85 -58.68 0.92
CA TYR A 720 -26.83 -59.50 0.22
C TYR A 720 -28.20 -58.82 0.27
#